data_AF-A0A9J7HUS2-F1
#
_entry.id   AF-A0A9J7HUS2-F1
#
_cell.length_a   1.000
_cell.length_b   1.000
_cell.length_c   1.000
_cell.angle_alpha   90.00
_cell.angle_beta   90.00
_cell.angle_gamma   90.00
#
_symmetry.space_group_name_H-M   'P 1'
#
loop_
_entity.id
_entity.type
_entity.pdbx_description
1 polymer ?
#
loop_
_entity_poly.entity_id
_entity_poly.type
_entity_poly.pdbx_seq_one_letter_code
_entity_poly.pdbx_strand_id
1 'polypeptide(L)'
;MYTSQLWGLVVGVEGAFQGKFKVNTVMDIWQRCKEEGCPGDPGSSGYWSSVLESVTWLDQKDDGEKDTWDNIVLTFVDQLKYPHGDSSPAAETLYIKFTVDMMNEDPRTRNFAHGRVIGSISTVGDVETQKLGFPEFNRMLWGQGLITALNGQPTLPQMMDYYHAPFYIDEKNYKFVVDLSNSLPTHLNGSLVDRGNLLLLLIYRRDSLKWENGMIKNCDDILHNPEINVGTIGYTADEWLRQDAGIVIMDIAGQDPKEHNVVVMVVKEEAPPCQQCQKQCLPVLVEHHKGLYIGAAEDRVFRIPEPNTESKRTGEDDDKVSWTLKIFATQFGKPAKNTKLNVKLNTDRNDICIPTDAITLGPDYESFHTSPGQFITNYQGLASITFTTNREGLDCSNPDLETRRGYQVDGQLYVYDITVQPKGDTDVAFPQNLKTTIHLYCKHESKPPYTWVDDIYPICQQYDNLYPVMKPLFNLASYREVVRDSTRKQLLHSLQLPIEDPNHMPVTRDLSPAKKDMLVHWLKQHDRKYSLEDQATRLAELKENLQLALRLELATIPPYLSAYFSIKDGFNTKVASLLKDIVVQEMYHMALVANILNAIGGTPVLNDPDLLPTYPGPLPGGCRPELNIQLAKCSLHQIHDVFMAIEKPECLVNAYSHIFDILDDDVSYMSNSRSDDSRCLLLETNVEKKCKDDVKNYDPDTIGAIYIHRILCPMIDLYANGSGSLTFDKDTTKQYPAPFKVTDVCTAIMAVHQITDQGEGGHPCDPFYKGPGGEDELSHYYKFAEIAHGKALVTAQCHNAYTEQGQNGHSGEQCRHVHEKSKHDSFTPCGICCDTKYEFAGAPIPFYENAVWPTLPNPSSSKYPPGSRARKMSDRFNEKYTSLLICLHDMFNGNPRNMKKCFGLMSSLTVDAKKMVQTPIDPDGDPNIGPNVAPTFEWYPPVN
;
A
#
# COMPACT_ATOMS: atom_id res chain seq x y z
N MET A 1 -4.92 -9.91 13.53
CA MET A 1 -5.62 -9.27 14.66
C MET A 1 -4.72 -9.08 15.88
N TYR A 2 -4.03 -10.09 16.42
CA TYR A 2 -3.18 -9.92 17.63
C TYR A 2 -1.80 -9.22 17.42
N THR A 3 -1.64 -8.39 16.40
CA THR A 3 -0.32 -7.86 15.98
C THR A 3 -0.30 -6.34 15.83
N SER A 4 -1.36 -5.66 16.28
CA SER A 4 -1.45 -4.20 16.21
C SER A 4 -0.54 -3.55 17.25
N GLN A 5 0.33 -2.65 16.83
CA GLN A 5 1.22 -1.87 17.68
C GLN A 5 0.86 -0.39 17.59
N LEU A 6 1.08 0.35 18.68
CA LEU A 6 0.91 1.81 18.70
C LEU A 6 2.27 2.49 18.71
N TRP A 7 2.49 3.38 17.74
CA TRP A 7 3.76 4.04 17.45
C TRP A 7 3.65 5.54 17.63
N GLY A 8 4.73 6.19 18.04
CA GLY A 8 4.84 7.66 18.06
C GLY A 8 3.85 8.38 18.99
N LEU A 9 3.18 7.67 19.89
CA LEU A 9 2.19 8.25 20.77
C LEU A 9 2.88 9.04 21.90
N VAL A 10 2.53 10.32 22.04
CA VAL A 10 2.86 11.15 23.20
C VAL A 10 1.60 11.28 24.04
N VAL A 11 1.67 10.92 25.31
CA VAL A 11 0.54 10.99 26.24
C VAL A 11 0.89 11.92 27.38
N GLY A 12 -0.08 12.72 27.79
CA GLY A 12 0.11 13.68 28.86
C GLY A 12 -1.21 14.25 29.35
N VAL A 13 -1.13 14.98 30.45
CA VAL A 13 -2.21 15.81 30.97
C VAL A 13 -1.79 17.26 30.75
N GLU A 14 -2.65 18.03 30.06
CA GLU A 14 -2.37 19.42 29.73
C GLU A 14 -2.01 20.23 30.98
N GLY A 15 -0.90 20.96 30.90
CA GLY A 15 -0.38 21.76 32.02
C GLY A 15 0.19 20.96 33.20
N ALA A 16 0.36 19.65 33.09
CA ALA A 16 0.90 18.79 34.15
C ALA A 16 2.14 17.99 33.71
N PHE A 17 2.01 17.12 32.70
CA PHE A 17 3.14 16.33 32.20
C PHE A 17 2.88 15.81 30.79
N GLN A 18 3.95 15.37 30.14
CA GLN A 18 3.92 14.60 28.90
C GLN A 18 5.01 13.52 28.90
N GLY A 19 4.75 12.38 28.27
CA GLY A 19 5.71 11.29 28.11
C GLY A 19 5.51 10.53 26.81
N LYS A 20 6.53 9.81 26.37
CA LYS A 20 6.51 9.00 25.14
C LYS A 20 6.04 7.59 25.47
N PHE A 21 4.97 7.14 24.84
CA PHE A 21 4.52 5.75 24.95
C PHE A 21 5.56 4.83 24.34
N LYS A 22 6.12 3.92 25.14
CA LYS A 22 6.96 2.85 24.63
C LYS A 22 6.12 1.92 23.78
N VAL A 23 6.52 1.72 22.54
CA VAL A 23 5.78 0.86 21.61
C VAL A 23 5.60 -0.52 22.17
N ASN A 24 4.36 -0.98 22.10
CA ASN A 24 3.98 -2.31 22.52
C ASN A 24 2.82 -2.82 21.66
N THR A 25 2.77 -4.14 21.50
CA THR A 25 1.67 -4.81 20.83
C THR A 25 0.41 -4.80 21.71
N VAL A 26 -0.76 -4.76 21.08
CA VAL A 26 -2.05 -4.95 21.73
C VAL A 26 -2.01 -6.20 22.61
N MET A 27 -2.38 -6.05 23.87
CA MET A 27 -2.33 -7.16 24.83
C MET A 27 -3.42 -8.17 24.50
N ASP A 28 -4.62 -7.67 24.20
CA ASP A 28 -5.75 -8.49 23.80
C ASP A 28 -6.83 -7.73 23.01
N ILE A 29 -7.65 -8.45 22.24
CA ILE A 29 -8.78 -7.94 21.46
C ILE A 29 -9.99 -8.85 21.68
N TRP A 30 -11.15 -8.27 21.99
CA TRP A 30 -12.38 -9.03 22.24
C TRP A 30 -13.61 -8.30 21.70
N GLN A 31 -14.70 -9.05 21.55
CA GLN A 31 -16.02 -8.49 21.27
C GLN A 31 -16.65 -7.99 22.57
N ARG A 32 -16.71 -6.66 22.75
CA ARG A 32 -17.22 -6.01 23.96
C ARG A 32 -18.73 -5.80 23.91
N CYS A 33 -19.27 -5.41 22.74
CA CYS A 33 -20.73 -5.45 22.54
C CYS A 33 -21.18 -6.86 22.12
N LYS A 34 -22.25 -7.35 22.74
CA LYS A 34 -22.83 -8.68 22.47
C LYS A 34 -24.25 -8.63 21.88
N GLU A 35 -24.77 -7.43 21.60
CA GLU A 35 -26.13 -7.25 21.10
C GLU A 35 -26.28 -7.53 19.60
N GLU A 36 -27.49 -7.83 19.17
CA GLU A 36 -27.82 -8.02 17.76
C GLU A 36 -27.66 -6.67 17.02
N GLY A 37 -26.75 -6.62 16.04
CA GLY A 37 -26.36 -5.37 15.35
C GLY A 37 -24.98 -4.81 15.75
N CYS A 38 -24.29 -5.43 16.72
CA CYS A 38 -22.91 -5.12 17.10
C CYS A 38 -21.75 -5.88 16.41
N PRO A 39 -21.93 -6.77 15.40
CA PRO A 39 -20.80 -7.54 14.90
C PRO A 39 -19.79 -6.64 14.14
N GLY A 40 -18.53 -7.05 14.13
CA GLY A 40 -17.46 -6.33 13.41
C GLY A 40 -16.62 -5.43 14.33
N ASP A 41 -15.97 -4.43 13.75
CA ASP A 41 -15.09 -3.53 14.52
C ASP A 41 -15.85 -2.55 15.45
N PRO A 42 -17.12 -2.11 15.21
CA PRO A 42 -17.83 -1.22 16.13
C PRO A 42 -18.11 -1.84 17.50
N GLY A 43 -18.33 -3.16 17.54
CA GLY A 43 -18.51 -3.92 18.78
C GLY A 43 -17.22 -4.49 19.38
N SER A 44 -16.08 -4.33 18.69
CA SER A 44 -14.79 -4.82 19.14
C SER A 44 -14.11 -3.85 20.10
N SER A 45 -13.21 -4.37 20.92
CA SER A 45 -12.35 -3.58 21.80
C SER A 45 -10.97 -4.20 21.88
N GLY A 46 -9.97 -3.37 22.13
CA GLY A 46 -8.60 -3.80 22.38
C GLY A 46 -7.97 -2.99 23.48
N TYR A 47 -7.01 -3.57 24.19
CA TYR A 47 -6.27 -2.84 25.21
C TYR A 47 -4.76 -2.93 25.02
N TRP A 48 -4.08 -1.85 25.37
CA TRP A 48 -2.64 -1.71 25.36
C TRP A 48 -2.17 -1.38 26.77
N SER A 49 -1.02 -1.94 27.15
CA SER A 49 -0.35 -1.66 28.41
C SER A 49 1.12 -1.44 28.10
N SER A 50 1.70 -0.37 28.61
CA SER A 50 3.11 -0.05 28.42
C SER A 50 3.59 0.93 29.49
N VAL A 51 4.73 1.58 29.23
CA VAL A 51 5.25 2.68 30.03
C VAL A 51 5.31 3.96 29.20
N LEU A 52 5.14 5.09 29.87
CA LEU A 52 5.54 6.40 29.36
C LEU A 52 6.99 6.64 29.76
N GLU A 53 7.88 6.74 28.78
CA GLU A 53 9.29 7.02 28.96
C GLU A 53 9.57 8.52 28.76
N SER A 54 10.69 9.00 29.31
CA SER A 54 11.12 10.40 29.19
C SER A 54 10.05 11.39 29.66
N VAL A 55 9.39 11.09 30.77
CA VAL A 55 8.31 11.92 31.31
C VAL A 55 8.86 13.30 31.67
N THR A 56 8.31 14.32 31.03
CA THR A 56 8.62 15.72 31.28
C THR A 56 7.47 16.34 32.07
N TRP A 57 7.76 16.83 33.27
CA TRP A 57 6.83 17.55 34.11
C TRP A 57 6.76 19.01 33.68
N LEU A 58 5.56 19.50 33.42
CA LEU A 58 5.28 20.83 32.91
C LEU A 58 4.87 21.70 34.12
N ASP A 59 5.84 22.13 34.91
CA ASP A 59 5.56 22.94 36.10
C ASP A 59 4.77 24.21 35.72
N GLN A 60 3.67 24.49 36.43
CA GLN A 60 3.14 25.85 36.48
C GLN A 60 4.23 26.72 37.13
N LYS A 61 4.57 27.85 36.51
CA LYS A 61 5.58 28.76 37.03
C LYS A 61 5.30 29.06 38.51
N ASP A 62 6.31 28.84 39.35
CA ASP A 62 6.44 29.42 40.68
C ASP A 62 6.31 30.95 40.58
N ASP A 63 5.10 31.48 40.73
CA ASP A 63 4.90 32.87 41.08
C ASP A 63 5.18 33.03 42.58
N GLY A 64 6.45 32.90 42.96
CA GLY A 64 7.11 33.64 44.05
C GLY A 64 6.58 33.63 45.49
N GLU A 65 5.47 32.98 45.82
CA GLU A 65 4.94 32.90 47.19
C GLU A 65 5.14 31.51 47.79
N LYS A 66 6.23 31.39 48.58
CA LYS A 66 6.38 30.33 49.58
C LYS A 66 5.34 30.55 50.69
N ASP A 67 4.09 30.20 50.43
CA ASP A 67 3.14 30.00 51.50
C ASP A 67 3.46 28.69 52.24
N THR A 68 3.27 28.76 53.55
CA THR A 68 3.67 27.76 54.55
C THR A 68 3.16 26.35 54.22
N TRP A 69 4.10 25.40 54.16
CA TRP A 69 3.98 24.01 53.71
C TRP A 69 3.08 23.08 54.53
N ASP A 70 2.39 23.57 55.55
CA ASP A 70 1.61 22.72 56.47
C ASP A 70 0.17 22.42 55.98
N ASN A 71 -0.27 22.94 54.82
CA ASN A 71 -1.65 22.78 54.33
C ASN A 71 -1.81 22.51 52.83
N ILE A 72 -0.76 22.06 52.11
CA ILE A 72 -0.92 21.69 50.69
C ILE A 72 -1.49 20.28 50.63
N VAL A 73 -2.75 20.16 50.18
CA VAL A 73 -3.34 18.88 49.78
C VAL A 73 -2.60 18.45 48.51
N LEU A 74 -1.76 17.40 48.59
CA LEU A 74 -1.11 16.82 47.41
C LEU A 74 -2.17 16.49 46.37
N THR A 75 -2.07 17.09 45.19
CA THR A 75 -2.94 16.73 44.07
C THR A 75 -2.59 15.33 43.59
N PHE A 76 -3.50 14.68 42.87
CA PHE A 76 -3.22 13.39 42.23
C PHE A 76 -1.96 13.46 41.32
N VAL A 77 -1.74 14.62 40.67
CA VAL A 77 -0.56 14.87 39.83
C VAL A 77 0.72 14.90 40.67
N ASP A 78 0.70 15.48 41.87
CA ASP A 78 1.86 15.49 42.77
C ASP A 78 2.20 14.08 43.27
N GLN A 79 1.19 13.26 43.54
CA GLN A 79 1.38 11.85 43.90
C GLN A 79 1.96 11.03 42.73
N LEU A 80 1.56 11.34 41.49
CA LEU A 80 2.15 10.75 40.29
C LEU A 80 3.61 11.20 40.09
N LYS A 81 3.90 12.47 40.38
CA LYS A 81 5.25 13.05 40.25
C LYS A 81 6.19 12.49 41.29
N TYR A 82 5.73 12.34 42.53
CA TYR A 82 6.54 11.95 43.68
C TYR A 82 5.96 10.71 44.40
N PRO A 83 6.06 9.51 43.80
CA PRO A 83 5.48 8.28 44.36
C PRO A 83 5.99 7.89 45.75
N HIS A 84 7.13 8.43 46.17
CA HIS A 84 7.72 8.20 47.49
C HIS A 84 7.73 9.47 48.36
N GLY A 85 6.89 10.45 48.03
CA GLY A 85 6.75 11.75 48.70
C GLY A 85 7.69 12.81 48.15
N ASP A 86 7.46 14.07 48.51
CA ASP A 86 8.04 15.27 47.88
C ASP A 86 9.57 15.40 47.91
N SER A 87 10.24 14.58 48.72
CA SER A 87 11.71 14.53 48.78
C SER A 87 12.34 13.55 47.77
N SER A 88 11.51 12.77 47.07
CA SER A 88 11.96 11.83 46.03
C SER A 88 12.16 12.52 44.68
N PRO A 89 13.06 12.01 43.81
CA PRO A 89 13.16 12.51 42.45
C PRO A 89 11.83 12.32 41.71
N ALA A 90 11.49 13.27 40.84
CA ALA A 90 10.29 13.18 40.03
C ALA A 90 10.33 11.92 39.16
N ALA A 91 9.19 11.24 39.02
CA ALA A 91 9.10 10.03 38.22
C ALA A 91 9.47 10.31 36.75
N GLU A 92 10.50 9.63 36.25
CA GLU A 92 10.95 9.71 34.85
C GLU A 92 10.18 8.75 33.93
N THR A 93 9.49 7.77 34.55
CA THR A 93 8.71 6.73 33.88
C THR A 93 7.39 6.53 34.62
N LEU A 94 6.29 6.37 33.87
CA LEU A 94 4.96 6.06 34.41
C LEU A 94 4.41 4.80 33.73
N TYR A 95 3.62 4.01 34.44
CA TYR A 95 2.80 2.98 33.80
C TYR A 95 1.61 3.62 33.10
N ILE A 96 1.24 3.06 31.95
CA ILE A 96 0.05 3.46 31.22
C ILE A 96 -0.65 2.23 30.66
N LYS A 97 -1.97 2.21 30.82
CA LYS A 97 -2.84 1.20 30.23
C LYS A 97 -4.09 1.87 29.72
N PHE A 98 -4.53 1.53 28.52
CA PHE A 98 -5.79 2.03 27.98
C PHE A 98 -6.48 1.00 27.11
N THR A 99 -7.79 1.17 27.02
CA THR A 99 -8.74 0.35 26.28
C THR A 99 -9.42 1.25 25.27
N VAL A 100 -9.48 0.77 24.03
CA VAL A 100 -10.15 1.45 22.93
C VAL A 100 -11.40 0.66 22.56
N ASP A 101 -12.53 1.34 22.45
CA ASP A 101 -13.80 0.76 22.04
C ASP A 101 -14.66 1.73 21.20
N MET A 102 -15.80 1.22 20.70
CA MET A 102 -16.81 2.01 19.97
C MET A 102 -16.27 2.77 18.75
N MET A 103 -15.51 2.09 17.89
CA MET A 103 -15.04 2.70 16.66
C MET A 103 -16.25 3.05 15.77
N ASN A 104 -16.32 4.31 15.36
CA ASN A 104 -17.37 4.78 14.48
C ASN A 104 -16.99 4.53 13.02
N GLU A 105 -17.73 3.63 12.39
CA GLU A 105 -17.51 3.23 10.99
C GLU A 105 -18.35 3.99 9.97
N ASP A 106 -19.20 4.94 10.38
CA ASP A 106 -20.02 5.69 9.42
C ASP A 106 -19.22 6.86 8.81
N PRO A 107 -18.79 6.77 7.53
CA PRO A 107 -17.98 7.80 6.88
C PRO A 107 -18.72 9.13 6.69
N ARG A 108 -20.04 9.17 6.92
CA ARG A 108 -20.85 10.39 6.82
C ARG A 108 -20.77 11.25 8.09
N THR A 109 -20.19 10.72 9.16
CA THR A 109 -20.11 11.40 10.46
C THR A 109 -18.76 12.09 10.64
N ARG A 110 -18.75 13.19 11.41
CA ARG A 110 -17.51 13.94 11.69
C ARG A 110 -16.47 13.15 12.51
N ASN A 111 -16.92 12.08 13.15
CA ASN A 111 -16.09 11.24 14.02
C ASN A 111 -15.83 9.87 13.39
N PHE A 112 -15.92 9.75 12.06
CA PHE A 112 -15.52 8.53 11.36
C PHE A 112 -14.10 8.13 11.76
N ALA A 113 -13.89 6.84 12.00
CA ALA A 113 -12.65 6.24 12.50
C ALA A 113 -12.19 6.70 13.89
N HIS A 114 -13.01 7.46 14.64
CA HIS A 114 -12.76 7.73 16.06
C HIS A 114 -13.46 6.69 16.93
N GLY A 115 -12.84 6.37 18.06
CA GLY A 115 -13.42 5.56 19.14
C GLY A 115 -13.25 6.25 20.49
N ARG A 116 -13.69 5.60 21.56
CA ARG A 116 -13.49 6.04 22.94
C ARG A 116 -12.22 5.39 23.49
N VAL A 117 -11.44 6.17 24.23
CA VAL A 117 -10.24 5.73 24.95
C VAL A 117 -10.46 5.92 26.45
N ILE A 118 -10.30 4.86 27.23
CA ILE A 118 -10.37 4.88 28.69
C ILE A 118 -9.20 4.10 29.27
N GLY A 119 -8.69 4.45 30.45
CA GLY A 119 -7.52 3.79 31.00
C GLY A 119 -6.98 4.41 32.29
N SER A 120 -5.79 3.98 32.66
CA SER A 120 -5.07 4.40 33.86
C SER A 120 -3.65 4.85 33.52
N ILE A 121 -3.17 5.80 34.33
CA ILE A 121 -1.76 6.17 34.43
C ILE A 121 -1.39 6.07 35.90
N SER A 122 -0.27 5.43 36.20
CA SER A 122 0.19 5.23 37.58
C SER A 122 1.71 5.30 37.67
N THR A 123 2.22 5.42 38.89
CA THR A 123 3.65 5.48 39.15
C THR A 123 4.30 4.11 39.14
N VAL A 124 5.58 4.05 38.77
CA VAL A 124 6.37 2.83 38.91
C VAL A 124 6.76 2.63 40.38
N GLY A 125 6.04 1.76 41.08
CA GLY A 125 6.30 1.44 42.49
C GLY A 125 7.50 0.52 42.74
N ASP A 126 7.84 -0.34 41.77
CA ASP A 126 8.99 -1.24 41.79
C ASP A 126 9.80 -1.09 40.50
N VAL A 127 10.85 -0.28 40.59
CA VAL A 127 11.73 0.06 39.46
C VAL A 127 12.50 -1.15 38.96
N GLU A 128 12.89 -2.07 39.84
CA GLU A 128 13.65 -3.26 39.43
C GLU A 128 12.75 -4.25 38.67
N THR A 129 11.54 -4.48 39.16
CA THR A 129 10.54 -5.29 38.45
C THR A 129 10.11 -4.66 37.12
N GLN A 130 10.03 -3.32 37.06
CA GLN A 130 9.77 -2.60 35.82
C GLN A 130 10.91 -2.73 34.81
N LYS A 131 12.18 -2.65 35.24
CA LYS A 131 13.35 -2.88 34.36
C LYS A 131 13.37 -4.29 33.76
N LEU A 132 12.78 -5.25 34.46
CA LEU A 132 12.59 -6.62 33.98
C LEU A 132 11.42 -6.77 32.99
N GLY A 133 10.62 -5.71 32.77
CA GLY A 133 9.51 -5.69 31.82
C GLY A 133 8.17 -6.19 32.38
N PHE A 134 8.03 -6.31 33.70
CA PHE A 134 6.77 -6.75 34.29
C PHE A 134 5.74 -5.62 34.21
N PRO A 135 4.49 -5.92 33.80
CA PRO A 135 3.42 -4.93 33.82
C PRO A 135 3.01 -4.58 35.25
N GLU A 136 2.42 -3.39 35.44
CA GLU A 136 1.77 -2.98 36.69
C GLU A 136 0.83 -4.07 37.21
N PHE A 137 -0.07 -4.54 36.34
CA PHE A 137 -0.98 -5.64 36.65
C PHE A 137 -0.32 -6.98 36.38
N ASN A 138 0.27 -7.53 37.44
CA ASN A 138 1.02 -8.79 37.40
C ASN A 138 0.18 -10.02 37.79
N ARG A 139 -1.14 -9.88 37.89
CA ARG A 139 -2.12 -10.96 38.06
C ARG A 139 -3.31 -10.76 37.12
N MET A 140 -4.03 -11.84 36.82
CA MET A 140 -5.12 -11.84 35.84
C MET A 140 -6.32 -12.63 36.34
N LEU A 141 -7.52 -12.02 36.25
CA LEU A 141 -8.79 -12.72 36.37
C LEU A 141 -9.31 -13.12 34.99
N TRP A 142 -9.73 -14.36 34.84
CA TRP A 142 -10.12 -14.94 33.55
C TRP A 142 -11.64 -15.08 33.46
N GLY A 143 -12.25 -14.46 32.43
CA GLY A 143 -13.65 -14.66 32.02
C GLY A 143 -13.79 -15.67 30.88
N GLN A 144 -13.16 -15.44 29.72
CA GLN A 144 -13.04 -16.46 28.67
C GLN A 144 -11.93 -17.47 29.05
N GLY A 145 -12.15 -18.78 28.85
CA GLY A 145 -11.18 -19.80 29.31
C GLY A 145 -11.34 -20.24 30.79
N LEU A 146 -12.50 -19.96 31.40
CA LEU A 146 -12.84 -20.35 32.78
C LEU A 146 -12.66 -21.85 33.09
N ILE A 147 -12.79 -22.77 32.13
CA ILE A 147 -12.69 -24.23 32.39
C ILE A 147 -11.39 -24.59 33.15
N THR A 148 -10.26 -24.02 32.74
CA THR A 148 -8.95 -24.26 33.39
C THR A 148 -8.86 -23.55 34.74
N ALA A 149 -9.33 -22.29 34.83
CA ALA A 149 -9.34 -21.54 36.09
C ALA A 149 -10.25 -22.19 37.15
N LEU A 150 -11.37 -22.78 36.72
CA LEU A 150 -12.32 -23.50 37.55
C LEU A 150 -11.92 -24.97 37.82
N ASN A 151 -10.75 -25.43 37.32
CA ASN A 151 -10.19 -26.76 37.56
C ASN A 151 -11.17 -27.91 37.24
N GLY A 152 -11.75 -27.89 36.04
CA GLY A 152 -12.59 -28.96 35.52
C GLY A 152 -14.10 -28.81 35.76
N GLN A 153 -14.56 -27.68 36.33
CA GLN A 153 -15.99 -27.34 36.29
C GLN A 153 -16.41 -26.87 34.88
N PRO A 154 -17.66 -27.14 34.46
CA PRO A 154 -18.15 -26.68 33.17
C PRO A 154 -18.29 -25.16 33.14
N THR A 155 -17.96 -24.54 32.00
CA THR A 155 -18.25 -23.13 31.74
C THR A 155 -19.70 -22.97 31.29
N LEU A 156 -20.42 -22.04 31.91
CA LEU A 156 -21.80 -21.72 31.59
C LEU A 156 -21.86 -20.55 30.58
N PRO A 157 -22.86 -20.50 29.68
CA PRO A 157 -22.95 -19.45 28.65
C PRO A 157 -22.90 -18.02 29.21
N GLN A 158 -23.50 -17.78 30.38
CA GLN A 158 -23.54 -16.47 31.04
C GLN A 158 -22.14 -15.96 31.44
N MET A 159 -21.16 -16.86 31.59
CA MET A 159 -19.79 -16.49 31.92
C MET A 159 -19.06 -15.88 30.72
N MET A 160 -19.48 -16.20 29.49
CA MET A 160 -18.83 -15.74 28.26
C MET A 160 -19.10 -14.27 27.92
N ASP A 161 -20.04 -13.65 28.65
CA ASP A 161 -20.32 -12.22 28.57
C ASP A 161 -19.17 -11.36 29.13
N TYR A 162 -18.29 -11.95 29.95
CA TYR A 162 -17.16 -11.28 30.58
C TYR A 162 -15.84 -11.68 29.94
N TYR A 163 -14.97 -10.71 29.71
CA TYR A 163 -13.60 -10.95 29.24
C TYR A 163 -12.60 -10.93 30.41
N HIS A 164 -11.29 -10.89 30.14
CA HIS A 164 -10.27 -10.89 31.20
C HIS A 164 -10.16 -9.54 31.91
N ALA A 165 -9.79 -9.55 33.18
CA ALA A 165 -9.56 -8.35 33.98
C ALA A 165 -8.18 -8.42 34.69
N PRO A 166 -7.23 -7.55 34.31
CA PRO A 166 -5.95 -7.47 34.99
C PRO A 166 -6.12 -6.84 36.39
N PHE A 167 -5.35 -7.32 37.36
CA PHE A 167 -5.44 -6.83 38.74
C PHE A 167 -4.10 -6.98 39.48
N TYR A 168 -3.99 -6.31 40.62
CA TYR A 168 -2.94 -6.56 41.62
C TYR A 168 -3.49 -6.38 43.04
N ILE A 169 -2.72 -6.82 44.02
CA ILE A 169 -2.99 -6.57 45.44
C ILE A 169 -1.89 -5.65 45.96
N ASP A 170 -2.28 -4.47 46.42
CA ASP A 170 -1.40 -3.57 47.14
C ASP A 170 -1.27 -4.08 48.58
N GLU A 171 -0.25 -4.91 48.80
CA GLU A 171 0.03 -5.48 50.11
C GLU A 171 0.50 -4.42 51.14
N LYS A 172 0.90 -3.22 50.70
CA LYS A 172 1.37 -2.16 51.60
C LYS A 172 0.20 -1.39 52.20
N ASN A 173 -0.80 -1.09 51.38
CA ASN A 173 -1.98 -0.32 51.78
C ASN A 173 -3.22 -1.21 52.03
N TYR A 174 -3.08 -2.54 51.92
CA TYR A 174 -4.17 -3.51 52.04
C TYR A 174 -5.33 -3.23 51.07
N LYS A 175 -4.98 -2.96 49.81
CA LYS A 175 -5.97 -2.65 48.76
C LYS A 175 -5.96 -3.68 47.65
N PHE A 176 -7.15 -3.98 47.16
CA PHE A 176 -7.34 -4.69 45.91
C PHE A 176 -7.58 -3.67 44.80
N VAL A 177 -6.87 -3.82 43.67
CA VAL A 177 -7.04 -2.97 42.49
C VAL A 177 -7.26 -3.84 41.26
N VAL A 178 -8.39 -3.68 40.61
CA VAL A 178 -8.74 -4.37 39.36
C VAL A 178 -9.17 -3.38 38.29
N ASP A 179 -8.82 -3.69 37.05
CA ASP A 179 -9.33 -2.98 35.90
C ASP A 179 -10.39 -3.82 35.16
N LEU A 180 -11.65 -3.42 35.31
CA LEU A 180 -12.79 -4.07 34.68
C LEU A 180 -13.19 -3.46 33.34
N SER A 181 -12.50 -2.41 32.88
CA SER A 181 -12.75 -1.83 31.54
C SER A 181 -12.49 -2.83 30.41
N ASN A 182 -11.66 -3.84 30.68
CA ASN A 182 -11.34 -4.91 29.75
C ASN A 182 -12.38 -6.02 29.73
N SER A 183 -13.30 -6.07 30.70
CA SER A 183 -14.11 -7.26 30.95
C SER A 183 -15.60 -7.02 30.74
N LEU A 184 -16.11 -5.86 31.17
CA LEU A 184 -17.55 -5.62 31.23
C LEU A 184 -18.14 -5.29 29.84
N PRO A 185 -19.29 -5.91 29.48
CA PRO A 185 -19.95 -5.66 28.21
C PRO A 185 -20.58 -4.26 28.15
N THR A 186 -20.61 -3.69 26.94
CA THR A 186 -21.21 -2.37 26.67
C THR A 186 -22.21 -2.45 25.53
N HIS A 187 -23.19 -1.55 25.54
CA HIS A 187 -24.03 -1.22 24.41
C HIS A 187 -23.23 -0.40 23.37
N LEU A 188 -23.70 -0.28 22.11
CA LEU A 188 -23.04 0.56 21.08
C LEU A 188 -23.02 2.05 21.41
N ASN A 189 -23.90 2.51 22.31
CA ASN A 189 -23.87 3.89 22.80
C ASN A 189 -22.81 4.11 23.90
N GLY A 190 -22.09 3.05 24.29
CA GLY A 190 -21.02 3.09 25.29
C GLY A 190 -21.44 2.90 26.74
N SER A 191 -22.74 2.78 27.02
CA SER A 191 -23.25 2.46 28.35
C SER A 191 -22.97 1.00 28.69
N LEU A 192 -22.76 0.70 29.97
CA LEU A 192 -22.53 -0.65 30.47
C LEU A 192 -23.84 -1.45 30.45
N VAL A 193 -23.74 -2.74 30.12
CA VAL A 193 -24.88 -3.65 30.24
C VAL A 193 -24.98 -4.08 31.70
N ASP A 194 -26.11 -3.80 32.35
CA ASP A 194 -26.37 -4.27 33.71
C ASP A 194 -26.54 -5.80 33.71
N ARG A 195 -25.66 -6.48 34.44
CA ARG A 195 -25.66 -7.92 34.64
C ARG A 195 -25.91 -8.30 36.10
N GLY A 196 -26.42 -7.40 36.93
CA GLY A 196 -26.71 -7.62 38.34
C GLY A 196 -25.52 -7.38 39.26
N ASN A 197 -25.65 -7.77 40.52
CA ASN A 197 -24.64 -7.49 41.56
C ASN A 197 -23.40 -8.37 41.38
N LEU A 198 -22.26 -7.72 41.18
CA LEU A 198 -20.95 -8.36 41.16
C LEU A 198 -20.27 -8.17 42.50
N LEU A 199 -19.72 -9.23 43.07
CA LEU A 199 -19.05 -9.22 44.37
C LEU A 199 -17.65 -9.81 44.25
N LEU A 200 -16.69 -9.21 44.95
CA LEU A 200 -15.31 -9.66 45.01
C LEU A 200 -15.09 -10.57 46.21
N LEU A 201 -14.49 -11.74 45.94
CA LEU A 201 -14.18 -12.75 46.94
C LEU A 201 -12.69 -13.03 47.02
N LEU A 202 -12.19 -13.19 48.25
CA LEU A 202 -10.85 -13.69 48.59
C LEU A 202 -10.95 -15.12 49.10
N ILE A 203 -10.40 -16.06 48.33
CA ILE A 203 -10.48 -17.48 48.62
C ILE A 203 -9.15 -17.96 49.19
N TYR A 204 -9.10 -18.10 50.51
CA TYR A 204 -7.94 -18.62 51.26
C TYR A 204 -7.88 -20.16 51.25
N ARG A 205 -9.05 -20.81 51.24
CA ARG A 205 -9.20 -22.27 51.31
C ARG A 205 -10.23 -22.72 50.31
N ARG A 206 -9.83 -23.51 49.33
CA ARG A 206 -10.69 -23.88 48.20
C ARG A 206 -11.86 -24.79 48.59
N ASP A 207 -11.66 -25.65 49.58
CA ASP A 207 -12.67 -26.52 50.19
C ASP A 207 -13.81 -25.75 50.88
N SER A 208 -13.65 -24.45 51.10
CA SER A 208 -14.74 -23.57 51.53
C SER A 208 -15.84 -23.40 50.48
N LEU A 209 -15.56 -23.67 49.19
CA LEU A 209 -16.51 -23.52 48.09
C LEU A 209 -17.16 -24.87 47.74
N LYS A 210 -18.50 -24.92 47.79
CA LYS A 210 -19.29 -26.09 47.34
C LYS A 210 -19.77 -25.87 45.92
N TRP A 211 -19.22 -26.66 45.00
CA TRP A 211 -19.47 -26.58 43.56
C TRP A 211 -20.53 -27.58 43.10
N GLU A 212 -21.40 -27.16 42.19
CA GLU A 212 -22.30 -28.04 41.44
C GLU A 212 -22.62 -27.42 40.07
N ASN A 213 -22.32 -28.14 38.99
CA ASN A 213 -22.56 -27.72 37.60
C ASN A 213 -22.02 -26.31 37.27
N GLY A 214 -20.81 -25.97 37.73
CA GLY A 214 -20.20 -24.66 37.49
C GLY A 214 -20.69 -23.52 38.38
N MET A 215 -21.63 -23.78 39.30
CA MET A 215 -22.17 -22.82 40.25
C MET A 215 -21.65 -23.08 41.67
N ILE A 216 -21.56 -22.03 42.48
CA ILE A 216 -21.25 -22.11 43.91
C ILE A 216 -22.57 -22.13 44.70
N LYS A 217 -22.83 -23.23 45.43
CA LYS A 217 -24.11 -23.48 46.10
C LYS A 217 -24.22 -22.94 47.52
N ASN A 218 -23.10 -22.81 48.23
CA ASN A 218 -23.06 -22.19 49.56
C ASN A 218 -22.84 -20.67 49.47
N CYS A 219 -23.46 -20.01 48.49
CA CYS A 219 -23.28 -18.59 48.20
C CYS A 219 -23.68 -17.71 49.40
N ASP A 220 -24.80 -18.03 50.08
CA ASP A 220 -25.21 -17.28 51.27
C ASP A 220 -24.12 -17.30 52.36
N ASP A 221 -23.56 -18.47 52.68
CA ASP A 221 -22.50 -18.58 53.69
C ASP A 221 -21.24 -17.78 53.32
N ILE A 222 -20.92 -17.75 52.02
CA ILE A 222 -19.75 -17.03 51.48
C ILE A 222 -19.97 -15.52 51.53
N LEU A 223 -21.13 -15.04 51.09
CA LEU A 223 -21.41 -13.62 51.01
C LEU A 223 -21.57 -12.97 52.39
N HIS A 224 -21.97 -13.74 53.43
CA HIS A 224 -22.03 -13.25 54.81
C HIS A 224 -20.70 -13.35 55.56
N ASN A 225 -19.68 -14.00 54.98
CA ASN A 225 -18.36 -14.10 55.60
C ASN A 225 -17.50 -12.88 55.23
N PRO A 226 -17.22 -11.95 56.17
CA PRO A 226 -16.43 -10.75 55.88
C PRO A 226 -14.95 -11.04 55.59
N GLU A 227 -14.43 -12.21 55.94
CA GLU A 227 -13.07 -12.61 55.56
C GLU A 227 -12.98 -13.06 54.10
N ILE A 228 -14.11 -13.44 53.48
CA ILE A 228 -14.15 -13.90 52.09
C ILE A 228 -14.73 -12.81 51.19
N ASN A 229 -15.88 -12.24 51.54
CA ASN A 229 -16.55 -11.22 50.74
C ASN A 229 -15.99 -9.83 51.06
N VAL A 230 -15.22 -9.27 50.12
CA VAL A 230 -14.62 -7.94 50.25
C VAL A 230 -15.67 -6.85 50.07
N GLY A 231 -16.62 -7.05 49.14
CA GLY A 231 -17.63 -6.06 48.85
C GLY A 231 -18.26 -6.18 47.48
N THR A 232 -19.23 -5.31 47.23
CA THR A 232 -19.94 -5.19 45.95
C THR A 232 -19.22 -4.21 45.03
N ILE A 233 -19.16 -4.54 43.74
CA ILE A 233 -18.58 -3.71 42.70
C ILE A 233 -19.68 -2.81 42.13
N GLY A 234 -19.53 -1.49 42.31
CA GLY A 234 -20.51 -0.47 41.92
C GLY A 234 -20.55 -0.11 40.43
N TYR A 235 -20.34 -1.07 39.52
CA TYR A 235 -20.19 -0.79 38.08
C TYR A 235 -21.46 -0.28 37.38
N THR A 236 -22.62 -0.44 38.02
CA THR A 236 -23.93 0.02 37.52
C THR A 236 -24.24 1.48 37.88
N ALA A 237 -23.35 2.16 38.62
CA ALA A 237 -23.53 3.58 38.92
C ALA A 237 -23.42 4.44 37.65
N ASP A 238 -24.28 5.46 37.55
CA ASP A 238 -24.27 6.41 36.44
C ASP A 238 -22.88 7.06 36.30
N GLU A 239 -22.38 7.14 35.07
CA GLU A 239 -21.06 7.72 34.73
C GLU A 239 -19.84 6.99 35.36
N TRP A 240 -19.99 5.84 36.03
CA TRP A 240 -18.88 5.12 36.67
C TRP A 240 -17.70 4.86 35.72
N LEU A 241 -17.98 4.33 34.53
CA LEU A 241 -16.94 4.08 33.53
C LEU A 241 -16.24 5.36 33.06
N ARG A 242 -16.90 6.52 33.14
CA ARG A 242 -16.34 7.82 32.75
C ARG A 242 -15.50 8.43 33.87
N GLN A 243 -15.88 8.21 35.13
CA GLN A 243 -15.19 8.75 36.30
C GLN A 243 -13.99 7.90 36.69
N ASP A 244 -14.17 6.58 36.77
CA ASP A 244 -13.18 5.65 37.30
C ASP A 244 -12.46 4.85 36.20
N ALA A 245 -12.83 5.05 34.92
CA ALA A 245 -12.27 4.32 33.78
C ALA A 245 -12.34 2.78 33.91
N GLY A 246 -13.23 2.26 34.76
CA GLY A 246 -13.36 0.83 35.05
C GLY A 246 -12.44 0.31 36.15
N ILE A 247 -11.64 1.17 36.78
CA ILE A 247 -10.78 0.83 37.91
C ILE A 247 -11.63 0.68 39.17
N VAL A 248 -11.43 -0.41 39.90
CA VAL A 248 -12.07 -0.64 41.20
C VAL A 248 -11.00 -0.81 42.25
N ILE A 249 -11.09 0.02 43.29
CA ILE A 249 -10.20 -0.01 44.45
C ILE A 249 -11.06 -0.38 45.67
N MET A 250 -10.71 -1.47 46.35
CA MET A 250 -11.40 -1.92 47.56
C MET A 250 -10.40 -2.17 48.69
N ASP A 251 -10.76 -1.78 49.90
CA ASP A 251 -9.98 -2.10 51.09
C ASP A 251 -10.19 -3.58 51.47
N ILE A 252 -9.10 -4.28 51.76
CA ILE A 252 -9.12 -5.67 52.16
C ILE A 252 -9.12 -5.71 53.69
N ALA A 253 -10.26 -6.06 54.28
CA ALA A 253 -10.38 -6.31 55.71
C ALA A 253 -9.99 -7.77 56.03
N GLY A 254 -8.94 -8.00 56.83
CA GLY A 254 -8.59 -9.35 57.28
C GLY A 254 -7.09 -9.69 57.25
N GLN A 255 -6.78 -10.99 57.34
CA GLN A 255 -5.43 -11.56 57.48
C GLN A 255 -4.46 -11.08 56.39
N ASP A 256 -3.16 -10.98 56.73
CA ASP A 256 -2.11 -10.53 55.82
C ASP A 256 -2.11 -11.35 54.52
N PRO A 257 -2.39 -10.71 53.35
CA PRO A 257 -2.33 -11.38 52.05
C PRO A 257 -0.98 -12.04 51.78
N LYS A 258 0.10 -11.64 52.46
CA LYS A 258 1.44 -12.23 52.33
C LYS A 258 1.57 -13.62 52.92
N GLU A 259 0.78 -13.95 53.94
CA GLU A 259 0.88 -15.24 54.65
C GLU A 259 0.15 -16.38 53.92
N HIS A 260 -0.75 -16.06 52.99
CA HIS A 260 -1.61 -17.03 52.33
C HIS A 260 -1.63 -16.84 50.81
N ASN A 261 -1.56 -17.92 50.05
CA ASN A 261 -1.78 -17.90 48.60
C ASN A 261 -3.28 -17.68 48.31
N VAL A 262 -3.72 -16.42 48.36
CA VAL A 262 -5.13 -16.04 48.18
C VAL A 262 -5.49 -16.03 46.70
N VAL A 263 -6.51 -16.81 46.33
CA VAL A 263 -7.11 -16.80 44.99
C VAL A 263 -8.24 -15.78 44.96
N VAL A 264 -8.25 -14.93 43.94
CA VAL A 264 -9.29 -13.90 43.78
C VAL A 264 -10.37 -14.36 42.80
N MET A 265 -11.63 -14.03 43.11
CA MET A 265 -12.78 -14.35 42.28
C MET A 265 -13.81 -13.20 42.29
N VAL A 266 -14.37 -12.87 41.14
CA VAL A 266 -15.59 -12.07 41.03
C VAL A 266 -16.75 -13.01 40.73
N VAL A 267 -17.79 -12.93 41.55
CA VAL A 267 -19.02 -13.68 41.39
C VAL A 267 -20.19 -12.75 41.13
N LYS A 268 -21.17 -13.25 40.38
CA LYS A 268 -22.49 -12.66 40.27
C LYS A 268 -23.44 -13.41 41.21
N GLU A 269 -24.20 -12.66 42.01
CA GLU A 269 -25.29 -13.22 42.80
C GLU A 269 -26.46 -13.61 41.87
N GLU A 270 -26.87 -14.88 41.92
CA GLU A 270 -28.02 -15.39 41.16
C GLU A 270 -29.21 -15.66 42.08
N ALA A 271 -30.41 -15.34 41.59
CA ALA A 271 -31.64 -15.61 42.31
C ALA A 271 -31.80 -17.12 42.55
N PRO A 272 -32.37 -17.55 43.70
CA PRO A 272 -32.64 -18.95 43.95
C PRO A 272 -33.52 -19.56 42.83
N PRO A 273 -33.19 -20.76 42.31
CA PRO A 273 -33.99 -21.41 41.27
C PRO A 273 -35.38 -21.84 41.76
N CYS A 274 -35.63 -21.80 43.06
CA CYS A 274 -36.92 -22.06 43.68
C CYS A 274 -37.03 -21.34 45.03
N GLN A 275 -38.26 -21.17 45.53
CA GLN A 275 -38.54 -20.44 46.79
C GLN A 275 -37.95 -21.11 48.05
N GLN A 276 -37.57 -22.40 47.97
CA GLN A 276 -36.94 -23.19 49.04
C GLN A 276 -35.45 -23.47 48.80
N CYS A 277 -34.91 -22.98 47.68
CA CYS A 277 -33.53 -23.22 47.28
C CYS A 277 -32.62 -22.17 47.93
N GLN A 278 -31.38 -22.56 48.28
CA GLN A 278 -30.36 -21.60 48.70
C GLN A 278 -29.92 -20.71 47.53
N LYS A 279 -29.44 -19.49 47.82
CA LYS A 279 -28.85 -18.62 46.79
C LYS A 279 -27.64 -19.27 46.16
N GLN A 280 -27.34 -18.89 44.93
CA GLN A 280 -26.21 -19.42 44.18
C GLN A 280 -25.36 -18.27 43.64
N CYS A 281 -24.06 -18.50 43.56
CA CYS A 281 -23.11 -17.53 43.03
C CYS A 281 -22.58 -18.10 41.71
N LEU A 282 -22.66 -17.31 40.64
CA LEU A 282 -22.06 -17.60 39.35
C LEU A 282 -20.66 -16.98 39.32
N PRO A 283 -19.56 -17.75 39.25
CA PRO A 283 -18.24 -17.15 39.04
C PRO A 283 -18.15 -16.59 37.62
N VAL A 284 -17.81 -15.30 37.51
CA VAL A 284 -17.70 -14.60 36.22
C VAL A 284 -16.26 -14.25 35.87
N LEU A 285 -15.41 -13.98 36.87
CA LEU A 285 -13.98 -13.75 36.69
C LEU A 285 -13.21 -14.50 37.77
N VAL A 286 -12.24 -15.32 37.37
CA VAL A 286 -11.55 -16.21 38.30
C VAL A 286 -10.05 -16.18 38.04
N GLU A 287 -9.26 -15.97 39.09
CA GLU A 287 -7.81 -16.15 38.99
C GLU A 287 -7.46 -17.63 38.87
N HIS A 288 -6.39 -17.94 38.13
CA HIS A 288 -5.86 -19.29 38.08
C HIS A 288 -5.59 -19.84 39.49
N HIS A 289 -5.97 -21.09 39.78
CA HIS A 289 -5.90 -21.67 41.12
C HIS A 289 -4.47 -21.79 41.70
N LYS A 290 -3.44 -21.76 40.85
CA LYS A 290 -2.01 -21.68 41.25
C LYS A 290 -1.47 -20.25 41.29
N GLY A 291 -2.31 -19.24 41.05
CA GLY A 291 -1.93 -17.83 40.92
C GLY A 291 -1.02 -17.54 39.72
N LEU A 292 -0.88 -18.48 38.79
CA LEU A 292 0.06 -18.38 37.67
C LEU A 292 -0.48 -17.39 36.64
N TYR A 293 0.35 -16.43 36.24
CA TYR A 293 0.11 -15.53 35.11
C TYR A 293 1.37 -15.42 34.27
N ILE A 294 1.22 -15.43 32.94
CA ILE A 294 2.32 -15.39 31.98
C ILE A 294 1.96 -14.42 30.88
N GLY A 295 2.92 -13.59 30.50
CA GLY A 295 2.79 -12.62 29.42
C GLY A 295 4.15 -12.27 28.81
N ALA A 296 4.12 -11.49 27.75
CA ALA A 296 5.34 -10.91 27.20
C ALA A 296 5.81 -9.76 28.10
N ALA A 297 7.09 -9.75 28.47
CA ALA A 297 7.70 -8.69 29.28
C ALA A 297 8.07 -7.46 28.44
N GLU A 298 8.16 -7.65 27.13
CA GLU A 298 8.42 -6.62 26.14
C GLU A 298 7.53 -6.86 24.93
N ASP A 299 7.78 -6.13 23.85
CA ASP A 299 7.03 -6.32 22.62
C ASP A 299 7.17 -7.75 22.07
N ARG A 300 6.13 -8.22 21.39
CA ARG A 300 6.01 -9.59 20.86
C ARG A 300 5.82 -9.63 19.34
N VAL A 301 6.12 -8.51 18.69
CA VAL A 301 6.13 -8.39 17.22
C VAL A 301 7.52 -7.97 16.79
N PHE A 302 8.15 -8.79 15.94
CA PHE A 302 9.51 -8.59 15.47
C PHE A 302 9.54 -8.41 13.95
N ARG A 303 10.39 -7.51 13.45
CA ARG A 303 10.61 -7.23 12.03
C ARG A 303 12.08 -7.44 11.72
N ILE A 304 12.41 -8.41 10.86
CA ILE A 304 13.77 -8.94 10.71
C ILE A 304 14.19 -8.93 9.22
N PRO A 305 15.39 -8.41 8.87
CA PRO A 305 16.34 -7.73 9.76
C PRO A 305 15.80 -6.41 10.32
N GLU A 306 16.31 -6.01 11.49
CA GLU A 306 15.83 -4.81 12.17
C GLU A 306 16.12 -3.53 11.36
N PRO A 307 15.17 -2.58 11.26
CA PRO A 307 15.27 -1.38 10.40
C PRO A 307 16.42 -0.39 10.63
N ASN A 308 17.29 -0.60 11.61
CA ASN A 308 18.28 0.39 12.08
C ASN A 308 19.68 -0.16 12.40
N THR A 309 20.02 -1.41 12.07
CA THR A 309 21.36 -1.93 12.42
C THR A 309 22.37 -1.69 11.30
N GLU A 310 23.17 -0.62 11.42
CA GLU A 310 24.52 -0.60 10.85
C GLU A 310 25.39 -1.65 11.57
N SER A 311 25.15 -2.95 11.35
CA SER A 311 26.05 -3.98 11.89
C SER A 311 27.30 -4.00 11.02
N LYS A 312 28.41 -3.43 11.51
CA LYS A 312 29.72 -3.64 10.90
C LYS A 312 30.05 -5.14 10.95
N ARG A 313 30.43 -5.72 9.81
CA ARG A 313 30.90 -7.11 9.73
C ARG A 313 32.15 -7.27 10.60
N THR A 314 32.12 -8.16 11.59
CA THR A 314 33.27 -8.51 12.43
C THR A 314 33.28 -10.02 12.72
N GLY A 315 33.59 -10.84 11.70
CA GLY A 315 34.03 -12.23 11.88
C GLY A 315 33.20 -13.28 11.11
N GLU A 316 33.66 -14.54 11.10
CA GLU A 316 33.08 -15.68 10.36
C GLU A 316 31.69 -16.15 10.87
N ASP A 317 31.18 -15.61 11.98
CA ASP A 317 29.84 -15.90 12.53
C ASP A 317 28.77 -14.87 12.07
N ASP A 318 29.09 -14.06 11.04
CA ASP A 318 28.30 -12.89 10.60
C ASP A 318 27.05 -13.20 9.75
N ASP A 319 26.83 -14.44 9.31
CA ASP A 319 25.77 -14.73 8.34
C ASP A 319 24.37 -14.86 8.98
N LYS A 320 24.29 -14.84 10.31
CA LYS A 320 23.04 -14.95 11.07
C LYS A 320 22.72 -13.69 11.87
N VAL A 321 21.43 -13.48 12.10
CA VAL A 321 20.90 -12.46 13.02
C VAL A 321 20.01 -13.16 14.06
N SER A 322 20.12 -12.74 15.31
CA SER A 322 19.33 -13.29 16.42
C SER A 322 18.61 -12.18 17.18
N TRP A 323 17.40 -12.48 17.64
CA TRP A 323 16.60 -11.61 18.50
C TRP A 323 15.95 -12.43 19.61
N THR A 324 15.56 -11.78 20.69
CA THR A 324 15.04 -12.45 21.88
C THR A 324 13.66 -11.92 22.23
N LEU A 325 12.75 -12.83 22.55
CA LEU A 325 11.49 -12.53 23.22
C LEU A 325 11.59 -12.90 24.69
N LYS A 326 11.40 -11.93 25.58
CA LYS A 326 11.28 -12.19 27.02
C LYS A 326 9.83 -12.44 27.43
N ILE A 327 9.62 -13.55 28.10
CA ILE A 327 8.35 -13.93 28.73
C ILE A 327 8.52 -13.85 30.24
N PHE A 328 7.59 -13.19 30.91
CA PHE A 328 7.51 -13.24 32.37
C PHE A 328 6.51 -14.29 32.82
N ALA A 329 6.75 -14.87 33.98
CA ALA A 329 5.80 -15.66 34.74
C ALA A 329 5.75 -15.15 36.17
N THR A 330 4.53 -14.96 36.68
CA THR A 330 4.25 -14.62 38.06
C THR A 330 3.37 -15.69 38.69
N GLN A 331 3.52 -15.88 40.00
CA GLN A 331 2.69 -16.75 40.83
C GLN A 331 2.21 -15.91 42.01
N PHE A 332 0.91 -15.63 42.06
CA PHE A 332 0.30 -14.71 43.02
C PHE A 332 1.00 -13.33 43.04
N GLY A 333 1.36 -12.82 41.85
CA GLY A 333 2.03 -11.53 41.68
C GLY A 333 3.55 -11.54 41.93
N LYS A 334 4.13 -12.65 42.40
CA LYS A 334 5.58 -12.78 42.63
C LYS A 334 6.26 -13.54 41.48
N PRO A 335 7.54 -13.28 41.15
CA PRO A 335 8.24 -14.02 40.10
C PRO A 335 8.17 -15.54 40.25
N ALA A 336 7.70 -16.24 39.20
CA ALA A 336 7.51 -17.69 39.19
C ALA A 336 8.66 -18.39 38.46
N LYS A 337 9.61 -18.93 39.23
CA LYS A 337 10.73 -19.73 38.71
C LYS A 337 10.33 -21.14 38.29
N ASN A 338 11.12 -21.75 37.41
CA ASN A 338 10.96 -23.13 36.95
C ASN A 338 9.62 -23.41 36.23
N THR A 339 9.01 -22.39 35.65
CA THR A 339 7.81 -22.52 34.81
C THR A 339 8.25 -23.02 33.43
N LYS A 340 7.76 -24.19 33.04
CA LYS A 340 8.11 -24.81 31.75
C LYS A 340 7.22 -24.27 30.65
N LEU A 341 7.84 -23.67 29.64
CA LEU A 341 7.19 -23.13 28.45
C LEU A 341 7.48 -24.03 27.25
N ASN A 342 6.52 -24.10 26.34
CA ASN A 342 6.61 -24.78 25.07
C ASN A 342 6.26 -23.80 23.96
N VAL A 343 7.19 -23.59 23.03
CA VAL A 343 7.09 -22.66 21.91
C VAL A 343 6.96 -23.48 20.64
N LYS A 344 5.86 -23.28 19.91
CA LYS A 344 5.59 -24.00 18.67
C LYS A 344 5.17 -23.04 17.58
N LEU A 345 5.68 -23.26 16.37
CA LEU A 345 5.21 -22.58 15.17
C LEU A 345 3.74 -22.96 14.95
N ASN A 346 2.87 -21.97 14.74
CA ASN A 346 1.47 -22.18 14.45
C ASN A 346 1.29 -22.60 12.98
N THR A 347 0.88 -23.85 12.76
CA THR A 347 0.64 -24.44 11.43
C THR A 347 -0.84 -24.51 11.05
N ASP A 348 -1.75 -24.06 11.93
CA ASP A 348 -3.21 -24.24 11.79
C ASP A 348 -3.84 -23.31 10.73
N ARG A 349 -3.04 -22.45 10.09
CA ARG A 349 -3.48 -21.65 8.96
C ARG A 349 -3.16 -22.36 7.65
N ASN A 350 -4.16 -23.06 7.10
CA ASN A 350 -4.12 -23.86 5.87
C ASN A 350 -3.52 -23.18 4.62
N ASP A 351 -3.29 -21.86 4.64
CA ASP A 351 -2.82 -21.12 3.47
C ASP A 351 -1.35 -20.68 3.56
N ILE A 352 -0.63 -20.91 4.67
CA ILE A 352 0.76 -20.43 4.79
C ILE A 352 1.73 -21.51 4.27
N CYS A 353 2.31 -21.31 3.08
CA CYS A 353 3.57 -21.98 2.72
C CYS A 353 4.63 -21.49 3.70
N ILE A 354 4.89 -22.26 4.76
CA ILE A 354 5.96 -21.93 5.71
C ILE A 354 7.23 -22.63 5.20
N PRO A 355 8.28 -21.90 4.80
CA PRO A 355 9.58 -22.50 4.59
C PRO A 355 10.00 -23.19 5.89
N THR A 356 10.27 -24.49 5.83
CA THR A 356 10.57 -25.33 7.00
C THR A 356 11.84 -24.91 7.77
N ASP A 357 12.64 -23.98 7.25
CA ASP A 357 14.02 -23.71 7.68
C ASP A 357 14.38 -22.22 7.87
N ALA A 358 13.45 -21.28 7.69
CA ALA A 358 13.81 -19.86 7.72
C ALA A 358 14.12 -19.30 9.12
N ILE A 359 13.49 -19.82 10.18
CA ILE A 359 13.71 -19.35 11.56
C ILE A 359 13.97 -20.56 12.46
N THR A 360 15.10 -20.52 13.16
CA THR A 360 15.48 -21.53 14.15
C THR A 360 15.37 -20.97 15.56
N LEU A 361 14.87 -21.79 16.50
CA LEU A 361 14.91 -21.47 17.92
C LEU A 361 16.30 -21.80 18.47
N GLY A 362 16.94 -20.83 19.10
CA GLY A 362 18.22 -21.00 19.78
C GLY A 362 18.09 -21.84 21.07
N PRO A 363 19.21 -22.39 21.58
CA PRO A 363 19.21 -23.13 22.84
C PRO A 363 18.84 -22.22 24.01
N ASP A 364 18.12 -22.76 24.99
CA ASP A 364 17.94 -22.09 26.28
C ASP A 364 19.26 -22.15 27.06
N TYR A 365 20.01 -21.04 27.08
CA TYR A 365 21.31 -20.94 27.76
C TYR A 365 21.20 -21.14 29.28
N GLU A 366 20.02 -20.98 29.87
CA GLU A 366 19.78 -21.22 31.30
C GLU A 366 19.40 -22.68 31.60
N SER A 367 19.03 -23.48 30.58
CA SER A 367 18.66 -24.89 30.75
C SER A 367 19.41 -25.82 29.80
N PHE A 368 20.57 -26.33 30.24
CA PHE A 368 21.42 -27.29 29.51
C PHE A 368 20.75 -28.66 29.16
N HIS A 369 19.45 -28.86 29.42
CA HIS A 369 18.79 -30.18 29.39
C HIS A 369 17.35 -30.21 28.82
N THR A 370 16.88 -29.19 28.11
CA THR A 370 15.51 -29.18 27.55
C THR A 370 15.46 -29.64 26.08
N SER A 371 14.33 -30.21 25.65
CA SER A 371 14.11 -30.55 24.23
C SER A 371 13.91 -29.28 23.39
N PRO A 372 14.13 -29.30 22.06
CA PRO A 372 13.91 -28.14 21.20
C PRO A 372 12.52 -27.53 21.39
N GLY A 373 12.44 -26.20 21.48
CA GLY A 373 11.20 -25.46 21.70
C GLY A 373 10.71 -25.45 23.15
N GLN A 374 11.49 -25.93 24.12
CA GLN A 374 11.15 -25.90 25.54
C GLN A 374 12.07 -24.95 26.31
N PHE A 375 11.45 -24.05 27.09
CA PHE A 375 12.15 -23.01 27.86
C PHE A 375 11.71 -23.03 29.31
N ILE A 376 12.55 -22.53 30.21
CA ILE A 376 12.24 -22.49 31.65
C ILE A 376 12.47 -21.10 32.21
N THR A 377 11.56 -20.63 33.05
CA THR A 377 11.74 -19.34 33.73
C THR A 377 12.81 -19.42 34.83
N ASN A 378 13.64 -18.38 34.89
CA ASN A 378 14.72 -18.26 35.85
C ASN A 378 14.24 -17.81 37.24
N TYR A 379 15.17 -17.51 38.15
CA TYR A 379 14.84 -17.08 39.52
C TYR A 379 14.09 -15.74 39.58
N GLN A 380 14.20 -14.91 38.53
CA GLN A 380 13.46 -13.67 38.35
C GLN A 380 12.13 -13.89 37.61
N GLY A 381 11.73 -15.14 37.36
CA GLY A 381 10.49 -15.47 36.66
C GLY A 381 10.52 -15.14 35.17
N LEU A 382 11.69 -14.94 34.56
CA LEU A 382 11.84 -14.63 33.14
C LEU A 382 12.33 -15.83 32.35
N ALA A 383 11.82 -16.00 31.13
CA ALA A 383 12.35 -16.91 30.12
C ALA A 383 12.71 -16.11 28.86
N SER A 384 13.90 -16.33 28.31
CA SER A 384 14.38 -15.67 27.10
C SER A 384 14.34 -16.65 25.93
N ILE A 385 13.47 -16.41 24.96
CA ILE A 385 13.33 -17.23 23.76
C ILE A 385 14.13 -16.55 22.66
N THR A 386 15.28 -17.14 22.30
CA THR A 386 16.11 -16.63 21.20
C THR A 386 15.67 -17.25 19.88
N PHE A 387 15.46 -16.40 18.89
CA PHE A 387 15.22 -16.78 17.50
C PHE A 387 16.42 -16.39 16.66
N THR A 388 16.70 -17.16 15.62
CA THR A 388 17.83 -16.92 14.71
C THR A 388 17.40 -17.17 13.27
N THR A 389 17.86 -16.33 12.35
CA THR A 389 17.68 -16.48 10.89
C THR A 389 18.92 -15.97 10.14
N ASN A 390 18.91 -16.05 8.81
CA ASN A 390 19.96 -15.49 7.96
C ASN A 390 19.90 -13.95 8.02
N ARG A 391 21.06 -13.31 8.14
CA ARG A 391 21.18 -11.85 8.27
C ARG A 391 20.61 -11.11 7.06
N GLU A 392 20.76 -11.67 5.87
CA GLU A 392 20.28 -11.08 4.62
C GLU A 392 18.75 -11.15 4.45
N GLY A 393 18.04 -11.87 5.33
CA GLY A 393 16.59 -12.06 5.26
C GLY A 393 16.18 -13.33 4.51
N LEU A 394 14.90 -13.41 4.14
CA LEU A 394 14.32 -14.56 3.46
C LEU A 394 14.66 -14.57 1.97
N ASP A 395 15.10 -15.70 1.44
CA ASP A 395 15.21 -15.87 -0.01
C ASP A 395 13.84 -15.99 -0.67
N CYS A 396 13.30 -14.83 -1.04
CA CYS A 396 12.10 -14.73 -1.83
C CYS A 396 12.40 -14.88 -3.33
N SER A 397 13.30 -15.74 -3.79
CA SER A 397 13.29 -16.19 -5.20
C SER A 397 12.64 -17.57 -5.36
N ASN A 398 12.25 -18.19 -4.24
CA ASN A 398 11.65 -19.51 -4.23
C ASN A 398 10.20 -19.48 -4.81
N PRO A 399 9.90 -20.29 -5.84
CA PRO A 399 8.57 -20.35 -6.48
C PRO A 399 7.44 -20.76 -5.54
N ASP A 400 7.71 -21.54 -4.49
CA ASP A 400 6.70 -21.90 -3.47
C ASP A 400 6.19 -20.68 -2.68
N LEU A 401 6.98 -19.59 -2.66
CA LEU A 401 6.65 -18.30 -2.06
C LEU A 401 6.14 -17.27 -3.09
N GLU A 402 6.22 -17.52 -4.39
CA GLU A 402 5.83 -16.57 -5.45
C GLU A 402 4.31 -16.41 -5.60
N THR A 403 3.54 -17.47 -5.37
CA THR A 403 2.08 -17.51 -5.62
C THR A 403 1.25 -16.52 -4.79
N ARG A 404 1.77 -16.02 -3.66
CA ARG A 404 1.12 -15.02 -2.79
C ARG A 404 1.55 -13.57 -3.04
N ARG A 405 2.63 -13.35 -3.81
CA ARG A 405 3.29 -12.03 -3.90
C ARG A 405 2.58 -10.99 -4.73
N GLY A 406 1.59 -11.40 -5.52
CA GLY A 406 0.85 -10.46 -6.36
C GLY A 406 0.19 -9.31 -5.58
N TYR A 407 -0.02 -9.44 -4.25
CA TYR A 407 -0.87 -8.50 -3.49
C TYR A 407 -0.52 -8.27 -2.00
N GLN A 408 0.66 -8.64 -1.46
CA GLN A 408 0.92 -8.59 0.00
C GLN A 408 2.32 -8.06 0.42
N VAL A 409 2.46 -7.81 1.74
CA VAL A 409 3.59 -7.22 2.48
C VAL A 409 4.96 -7.83 2.08
N ASP A 410 6.02 -7.01 2.07
CA ASP A 410 7.39 -7.36 1.66
C ASP A 410 8.06 -8.41 2.58
N GLY A 411 7.71 -9.70 2.44
CA GLY A 411 8.31 -10.76 3.26
C GLY A 411 7.33 -11.88 3.60
N GLN A 412 7.57 -12.52 4.74
CA GLN A 412 6.75 -13.61 5.27
C GLN A 412 6.49 -13.43 6.76
N LEU A 413 5.26 -13.68 7.20
CA LEU A 413 4.86 -13.67 8.61
C LEU A 413 4.95 -15.08 9.21
N TYR A 414 5.59 -15.20 10.36
CA TYR A 414 5.65 -16.39 11.20
C TYR A 414 4.96 -16.11 12.53
N VAL A 415 4.11 -17.04 12.99
CA VAL A 415 3.40 -16.91 14.26
C VAL A 415 3.77 -18.10 15.13
N TYR A 416 4.25 -17.85 16.35
CA TYR A 416 4.54 -18.90 17.33
C TYR A 416 3.56 -18.82 18.51
N ASP A 417 2.98 -19.96 18.87
CA ASP A 417 2.20 -20.12 20.09
C ASP A 417 3.12 -20.49 21.26
N ILE A 418 2.89 -19.84 22.40
CA ILE A 418 3.66 -20.04 23.63
C ILE A 418 2.70 -20.57 24.68
N THR A 419 2.93 -21.80 25.13
CA THR A 419 2.06 -22.50 26.08
C THR A 419 2.85 -23.01 27.28
N VAL A 420 2.22 -23.12 28.44
CA VAL A 420 2.81 -23.82 29.59
C VAL A 420 2.71 -25.33 29.40
N GLN A 421 3.79 -26.06 29.66
CA GLN A 421 3.73 -27.51 29.68
C GLN A 421 2.93 -28.01 30.90
N PRO A 422 1.93 -28.88 30.71
CA PRO A 422 1.20 -29.47 31.82
C PRO A 422 2.13 -30.28 32.70
N LYS A 423 2.08 -30.03 34.02
CA LYS A 423 2.64 -30.95 35.02
C LYS A 423 1.61 -32.06 35.27
N GLY A 424 1.51 -33.02 34.34
CA GLY A 424 0.58 -34.16 34.43
C GLY A 424 -0.78 -33.89 33.79
N ASP A 425 -1.41 -34.96 33.28
CA ASP A 425 -2.66 -34.93 32.51
C ASP A 425 -3.75 -34.08 33.19
N THR A 426 -4.35 -33.18 32.41
CA THR A 426 -5.50 -32.26 32.66
C THR A 426 -5.24 -30.77 32.83
N ASP A 427 -4.00 -30.27 32.97
CA ASP A 427 -3.72 -28.82 32.92
C ASP A 427 -3.78 -28.32 31.45
N VAL A 428 -4.99 -28.04 30.94
CA VAL A 428 -5.23 -27.50 29.60
C VAL A 428 -4.55 -26.13 29.46
N ALA A 429 -3.70 -26.01 28.43
CA ALA A 429 -2.84 -24.89 28.06
C ALA A 429 -3.26 -23.51 28.62
N PHE A 430 -2.44 -23.00 29.51
CA PHE A 430 -2.48 -21.63 30.00
C PHE A 430 -1.21 -20.91 29.53
N PRO A 431 -1.26 -19.66 29.04
CA PRO A 431 -2.44 -18.89 28.61
C PRO A 431 -2.92 -19.29 27.19
N GLN A 432 -4.22 -19.15 26.89
CA GLN A 432 -4.79 -19.55 25.59
C GLN A 432 -4.33 -18.68 24.39
N ASN A 433 -3.85 -17.46 24.64
CA ASN A 433 -3.65 -16.43 23.61
C ASN A 433 -2.24 -15.81 23.54
N LEU A 434 -1.23 -16.39 24.19
CA LEU A 434 0.13 -15.83 24.09
C LEU A 434 0.79 -16.26 22.78
N LYS A 435 0.83 -15.32 21.84
CA LYS A 435 1.45 -15.50 20.52
C LYS A 435 2.50 -14.43 20.27
N THR A 436 3.55 -14.79 19.55
CA THR A 436 4.52 -13.84 18.98
C THR A 436 4.46 -13.90 17.47
N THR A 437 4.65 -12.75 16.81
CA THR A 437 4.65 -12.66 15.35
C THR A 437 5.97 -12.09 14.86
N ILE A 438 6.52 -12.71 13.83
CA ILE A 438 7.81 -12.34 13.25
C ILE A 438 7.57 -12.07 11.77
N HIS A 439 7.83 -10.85 11.32
CA HIS A 439 7.88 -10.49 9.92
C HIS A 439 9.32 -10.61 9.43
N LEU A 440 9.59 -11.62 8.62
CA LEU A 440 10.88 -11.82 7.98
C LEU A 440 10.84 -11.22 6.58
N TYR A 441 11.58 -10.13 6.38
CA TYR A 441 11.66 -9.44 5.11
C TYR A 441 12.34 -10.28 4.03
N CYS A 442 11.96 -10.06 2.79
CA CYS A 442 12.69 -10.61 1.65
C CYS A 442 14.10 -10.00 1.59
N LYS A 443 15.10 -10.85 1.28
CA LYS A 443 16.43 -10.38 0.91
C LYS A 443 16.33 -9.52 -0.34
N HIS A 444 17.07 -8.41 -0.36
CA HIS A 444 17.15 -7.52 -1.51
C HIS A 444 18.61 -7.20 -1.80
N GLU A 445 19.05 -7.53 -3.00
CA GLU A 445 20.42 -7.29 -3.44
C GLU A 445 20.61 -5.82 -3.80
N SER A 446 21.62 -5.19 -3.20
CA SER A 446 21.97 -3.80 -3.52
C SER A 446 22.58 -3.72 -4.92
N LYS A 447 21.92 -2.99 -5.82
CA LYS A 447 22.32 -2.84 -7.22
C LYS A 447 22.34 -1.38 -7.71
N PRO A 448 23.06 -0.45 -7.04
CA PRO A 448 23.16 0.92 -7.54
C PRO A 448 23.88 0.95 -8.91
N PRO A 449 23.42 1.75 -9.89
CA PRO A 449 22.35 2.74 -9.79
C PRO A 449 20.94 2.11 -9.82
N TYR A 450 20.04 2.67 -9.01
CA TYR A 450 18.63 2.28 -9.00
C TYR A 450 17.84 3.13 -10.01
N THR A 451 16.91 2.52 -10.75
CA THR A 451 16.10 3.23 -11.75
C THR A 451 14.70 3.53 -11.20
N TRP A 452 14.06 4.61 -11.69
CA TRP A 452 12.68 4.88 -11.30
C TRP A 452 11.76 3.73 -11.67
N VAL A 453 11.88 3.17 -12.88
CA VAL A 453 10.89 2.24 -13.44
C VAL A 453 10.96 0.85 -12.79
N ASP A 454 12.17 0.30 -12.66
CA ASP A 454 12.32 -1.10 -12.22
C ASP A 454 12.39 -1.23 -10.70
N ASP A 455 12.89 -0.18 -10.02
CA ASP A 455 13.22 -0.27 -8.60
C ASP A 455 12.29 0.56 -7.70
N ILE A 456 12.00 1.80 -8.08
CA ILE A 456 11.31 2.75 -7.20
C ILE A 456 9.80 2.77 -7.44
N TYR A 457 9.37 2.83 -8.70
CA TYR A 457 7.99 2.93 -9.13
C TYR A 457 7.12 1.80 -8.59
N PRO A 458 7.54 0.51 -8.60
CA PRO A 458 6.70 -0.57 -8.07
C PRO A 458 6.34 -0.37 -6.59
N ILE A 459 7.29 0.13 -5.79
CA ILE A 459 7.10 0.42 -4.37
C ILE A 459 6.18 1.64 -4.21
N CYS A 460 6.52 2.73 -4.90
CA CYS A 460 5.76 3.98 -4.89
C CYS A 460 4.30 3.81 -5.34
N GLN A 461 4.06 3.04 -6.39
CA GLN A 461 2.74 2.71 -6.92
C GLN A 461 1.93 1.85 -5.94
N GLN A 462 2.55 0.87 -5.29
CA GLN A 462 1.90 0.07 -4.26
C GLN A 462 1.41 0.96 -3.10
N TYR A 463 2.23 1.92 -2.66
CA TYR A 463 1.84 2.85 -1.59
C TYR A 463 0.77 3.85 -2.03
N ASP A 464 0.84 4.38 -3.27
CA ASP A 464 -0.21 5.23 -3.81
C ASP A 464 -1.59 4.53 -3.84
N ASN A 465 -1.60 3.24 -4.17
CA ASN A 465 -2.81 2.41 -4.17
C ASN A 465 -3.38 2.16 -2.76
N LEU A 466 -2.51 2.00 -1.76
CA LEU A 466 -2.92 1.76 -0.37
C LEU A 466 -3.45 3.02 0.33
N TYR A 467 -3.02 4.22 -0.10
CA TYR A 467 -3.33 5.48 0.56
C TYR A 467 -3.88 6.54 -0.40
N PRO A 468 -5.04 6.30 -1.04
CA PRO A 468 -5.64 7.23 -1.99
C PRO A 468 -5.96 8.60 -1.37
N VAL A 469 -6.10 8.68 -0.04
CA VAL A 469 -6.28 9.94 0.72
C VAL A 469 -5.08 10.89 0.60
N MET A 470 -3.90 10.38 0.24
CA MET A 470 -2.69 11.19 0.07
C MET A 470 -2.63 11.88 -1.30
N LYS A 471 -3.38 11.39 -2.30
CA LYS A 471 -3.35 11.93 -3.68
C LYS A 471 -3.58 13.44 -3.78
N PRO A 472 -4.47 14.06 -2.98
CA PRO A 472 -4.63 15.52 -2.98
C PRO A 472 -3.43 16.29 -2.39
N LEU A 473 -2.56 15.64 -1.62
CA LEU A 473 -1.34 16.23 -1.03
C LEU A 473 -0.15 16.07 -1.97
N PHE A 474 0.08 14.85 -2.45
CA PHE A 474 1.02 14.51 -3.53
C PHE A 474 0.82 13.07 -4.02
N ASN A 475 1.13 12.80 -5.28
CA ASN A 475 1.04 11.48 -5.91
C ASN A 475 2.39 10.74 -5.81
N LEU A 476 2.43 9.65 -5.04
CA LEU A 476 3.64 8.83 -4.90
C LEU A 476 3.98 8.04 -6.16
N ALA A 477 3.00 7.72 -7.01
CA ALA A 477 3.23 7.06 -8.29
C ALA A 477 3.73 8.02 -9.39
N SER A 478 3.74 9.33 -9.13
CA SER A 478 4.29 10.32 -10.06
C SER A 478 5.77 10.57 -9.78
N TYR A 479 6.62 10.25 -10.76
CA TYR A 479 8.05 10.57 -10.72
C TYR A 479 8.26 12.06 -10.39
N ARG A 480 7.57 12.95 -11.11
CA ARG A 480 7.70 14.41 -10.96
C ARG A 480 7.40 14.86 -9.54
N GLU A 481 6.32 14.38 -8.95
CA GLU A 481 5.92 14.80 -7.61
C GLU A 481 6.87 14.28 -6.53
N VAL A 482 7.39 13.06 -6.69
CA VAL A 482 8.38 12.47 -5.79
C VAL A 482 9.72 13.20 -5.86
N VAL A 483 10.19 13.56 -7.06
CA VAL A 483 11.47 14.28 -7.23
C VAL A 483 11.39 15.77 -6.94
N ARG A 484 10.18 16.34 -6.85
CA ARG A 484 9.96 17.75 -6.49
C ARG A 484 10.65 18.08 -5.18
N ASP A 485 11.45 19.14 -5.17
CA ASP A 485 12.35 19.46 -4.06
C ASP A 485 11.68 19.52 -2.67
N SER A 486 10.44 20.01 -2.59
CA SER A 486 9.66 20.04 -1.36
C SER A 486 9.24 18.63 -0.90
N THR A 487 8.64 17.85 -1.79
CA THR A 487 8.20 16.47 -1.52
C THR A 487 9.38 15.58 -1.21
N ARG A 488 10.44 15.63 -2.02
CA ARG A 488 11.68 14.87 -1.86
C ARG A 488 12.31 15.08 -0.49
N LYS A 489 12.42 16.34 -0.03
CA LYS A 489 12.98 16.67 1.30
C LYS A 489 12.10 16.13 2.43
N GLN A 490 10.78 16.19 2.28
CA GLN A 490 9.84 15.61 3.24
C GLN A 490 9.97 14.08 3.29
N LEU A 491 10.02 13.42 2.13
CA LEU A 491 10.20 11.97 2.02
C LEU A 491 11.54 11.54 2.63
N LEU A 492 12.65 12.21 2.28
CA LEU A 492 13.96 11.94 2.87
C LEU A 492 13.94 12.11 4.38
N HIS A 493 13.35 13.19 4.88
CA HIS A 493 13.22 13.41 6.32
C HIS A 493 12.45 12.27 6.98
N SER A 494 11.22 11.99 6.53
CA SER A 494 10.35 10.98 7.13
C SER A 494 10.86 9.54 7.01
N LEU A 495 11.55 9.18 5.91
CA LEU A 495 12.14 7.84 5.73
C LEU A 495 13.36 7.61 6.62
N GLN A 496 14.09 8.68 6.96
CA GLN A 496 15.32 8.61 7.75
C GLN A 496 15.10 8.80 9.26
N LEU A 497 13.91 9.23 9.69
CA LEU A 497 13.57 9.32 11.11
C LEU A 497 13.57 7.93 11.76
N PRO A 498 13.89 7.84 13.07
CA PRO A 498 13.75 6.60 13.83
C PRO A 498 12.35 6.00 13.66
N ILE A 499 12.24 4.67 13.60
CA ILE A 499 10.96 3.99 13.38
C ILE A 499 9.89 4.34 14.43
N GLU A 500 10.33 4.72 15.63
CA GLU A 500 9.47 5.15 16.74
C GLU A 500 8.99 6.60 16.66
N ASP A 501 9.56 7.39 15.75
CA ASP A 501 9.21 8.80 15.61
C ASP A 501 7.78 8.95 15.05
N PRO A 502 6.94 9.84 15.61
CA PRO A 502 5.60 10.10 15.08
C PRO A 502 5.60 10.59 13.63
N ASN A 503 6.68 11.24 13.18
CA ASN A 503 6.83 11.73 11.81
C ASN A 503 7.56 10.75 10.88
N HIS A 504 7.99 9.59 11.40
CA HIS A 504 8.48 8.50 10.56
C HIS A 504 7.37 8.03 9.63
N MET A 505 7.70 7.83 8.35
CA MET A 505 6.72 7.42 7.34
C MET A 505 6.09 6.07 7.73
N PRO A 506 4.81 6.01 8.20
CA PRO A 506 4.31 4.83 8.88
C PRO A 506 4.24 3.59 7.99
N VAL A 507 4.01 3.84 6.71
CA VAL A 507 3.78 2.82 5.69
C VAL A 507 5.08 2.07 5.33
N THR A 508 6.24 2.67 5.60
CA THR A 508 7.55 2.04 5.37
C THR A 508 8.04 1.20 6.54
N ARG A 509 7.28 1.12 7.64
CA ARG A 509 7.60 0.21 8.76
C ARG A 509 7.57 -1.26 8.35
N ASP A 510 6.77 -1.59 7.34
CA ASP A 510 6.69 -2.95 6.79
C ASP A 510 7.46 -3.10 5.46
N LEU A 511 8.30 -2.11 5.11
CA LEU A 511 9.27 -2.20 4.02
C LEU A 511 10.60 -2.73 4.56
N SER A 512 11.26 -3.62 3.82
CA SER A 512 12.59 -4.09 4.20
C SER A 512 13.60 -2.94 4.32
N PRO A 513 14.59 -3.04 5.23
CA PRO A 513 15.60 -1.98 5.40
C PRO A 513 16.36 -1.72 4.10
N ALA A 514 16.67 -2.78 3.34
CA ALA A 514 17.35 -2.68 2.04
C ALA A 514 16.53 -1.91 0.99
N LYS A 515 15.21 -2.13 0.89
CA LYS A 515 14.35 -1.34 -0.01
C LYS A 515 14.17 0.10 0.47
N LYS A 516 14.09 0.33 1.78
CA LYS A 516 14.11 1.69 2.34
C LYS A 516 15.41 2.41 1.98
N ASP A 517 16.55 1.73 2.12
CA ASP A 517 17.86 2.27 1.79
C ASP A 517 17.99 2.53 0.29
N MET A 518 17.43 1.68 -0.56
CA MET A 518 17.29 1.90 -2.00
C MET A 518 16.52 3.19 -2.31
N LEU A 519 15.34 3.39 -1.70
CA LEU A 519 14.54 4.63 -1.84
C LEU A 519 15.34 5.85 -1.39
N VAL A 520 15.96 5.80 -0.21
CA VAL A 520 16.76 6.90 0.34
C VAL A 520 17.97 7.19 -0.54
N HIS A 521 18.66 6.16 -1.04
CA HIS A 521 19.80 6.29 -1.93
C HIS A 521 19.40 7.00 -3.22
N TRP A 522 18.32 6.55 -3.86
CA TRP A 522 17.79 7.14 -5.08
C TRP A 522 17.33 8.59 -4.87
N LEU A 523 16.58 8.88 -3.80
CA LEU A 523 16.14 10.24 -3.45
C LEU A 523 17.32 11.19 -3.14
N LYS A 524 18.43 10.67 -2.60
CA LYS A 524 19.68 11.43 -2.38
C LYS A 524 20.46 11.65 -3.68
N GLN A 525 20.48 10.68 -4.60
CA GLN A 525 21.14 10.86 -5.90
C GLN A 525 20.49 11.99 -6.72
N HIS A 526 19.18 12.21 -6.56
CA HIS A 526 18.47 13.35 -7.13
C HIS A 526 18.80 14.72 -6.51
N ASP A 527 19.73 14.80 -5.54
CA ASP A 527 20.34 16.06 -5.07
C ASP A 527 21.40 16.61 -6.05
N ARG A 528 21.65 15.91 -7.16
CA ARG A 528 22.44 16.45 -8.27
C ARG A 528 21.62 17.51 -9.01
N LYS A 529 21.80 18.79 -8.64
CA LYS A 529 21.96 19.84 -9.67
C LYS A 529 22.84 19.22 -10.75
N TYR A 530 22.36 19.12 -12.00
CA TYR A 530 23.11 18.62 -13.16
C TYR A 530 24.62 18.77 -12.96
N SER A 531 25.25 17.72 -12.42
CA SER A 531 26.66 17.69 -12.08
C SER A 531 27.28 16.78 -13.11
N LEU A 532 28.16 17.38 -13.91
CA LEU A 532 29.01 16.75 -14.90
C LEU A 532 29.64 15.48 -14.30
N GLU A 533 29.26 14.29 -14.77
CA GLU A 533 30.19 13.18 -15.03
C GLU A 533 29.54 12.04 -15.83
N ASP A 534 30.35 11.57 -16.78
CA ASP A 534 30.23 10.58 -17.87
C ASP A 534 29.14 10.73 -18.95
N GLN A 535 29.59 11.01 -20.17
CA GLN A 535 28.76 11.06 -21.39
C GLN A 535 28.26 9.67 -21.79
N ALA A 536 28.97 8.61 -21.41
CA ALA A 536 28.55 7.22 -21.66
C ALA A 536 27.25 6.86 -20.95
N THR A 537 27.05 7.32 -19.70
CA THR A 537 25.83 7.08 -18.92
C THR A 537 24.62 7.75 -19.56
N ARG A 538 24.77 9.00 -20.03
CA ARG A 538 23.69 9.73 -20.71
C ARG A 538 23.27 9.10 -22.04
N LEU A 539 24.24 8.56 -22.79
CA LEU A 539 23.94 7.81 -24.02
C LEU A 539 23.22 6.49 -23.73
N ALA A 540 23.59 5.80 -22.64
CA ALA A 540 22.89 4.59 -22.19
C ALA A 540 21.44 4.90 -21.81
N GLU A 541 21.21 5.95 -21.00
CA GLU A 541 19.86 6.42 -20.64
C GLU A 541 19.01 6.80 -21.86
N LEU A 542 19.59 7.48 -22.86
CA LEU A 542 18.89 7.80 -24.11
C LEU A 542 18.46 6.53 -24.86
N LYS A 543 19.33 5.51 -24.92
CA LYS A 543 19.02 4.22 -25.56
C LYS A 543 17.90 3.47 -24.82
N GLU A 544 17.91 3.51 -23.48
CA GLU A 544 16.85 2.95 -22.66
C GLU A 544 15.52 3.67 -22.86
N ASN A 545 15.52 5.01 -22.92
CA ASN A 545 14.33 5.81 -23.21
C ASN A 545 13.77 5.55 -24.62
N LEU A 546 14.63 5.33 -25.62
CA LEU A 546 14.20 4.90 -26.96
C LEU A 546 13.63 3.48 -26.97
N GLN A 547 14.21 2.55 -26.20
CA GLN A 547 13.64 1.21 -26.02
C GLN A 547 12.29 1.27 -25.30
N LEU A 548 12.12 2.20 -24.35
CA LEU A 548 10.86 2.48 -23.68
C LEU A 548 9.81 3.04 -24.66
N ALA A 549 10.18 4.01 -25.50
CA ALA A 549 9.30 4.53 -26.55
C ALA A 549 8.86 3.43 -27.52
N LEU A 550 9.77 2.53 -27.92
CA LEU A 550 9.43 1.39 -28.77
C LEU A 550 8.37 0.48 -28.11
N ARG A 551 8.44 0.28 -26.79
CA ARG A 551 7.43 -0.45 -26.01
C ARG A 551 6.11 0.32 -25.92
N LEU A 552 6.17 1.64 -25.81
CA LEU A 552 5.00 2.53 -25.76
C LEU A 552 4.20 2.44 -27.06
N GLU A 553 4.85 2.58 -28.22
CA GLU A 553 4.23 2.41 -29.54
C GLU A 553 3.67 1.00 -29.75
N LEU A 554 4.35 -0.03 -29.22
CA LEU A 554 3.81 -1.39 -29.25
C LEU A 554 2.57 -1.54 -28.35
N ALA A 555 2.48 -0.78 -27.26
CA ALA A 555 1.40 -0.89 -26.28
C ALA A 555 0.05 -0.37 -26.82
N THR A 556 0.05 0.55 -27.78
CA THR A 556 -1.14 1.16 -28.39
C THR A 556 -1.76 0.28 -29.50
N ILE A 557 -0.94 -0.50 -30.23
CA ILE A 557 -1.36 -1.30 -31.39
C ILE A 557 -2.41 -2.38 -31.03
N PRO A 558 -2.21 -3.27 -30.01
CA PRO A 558 -3.17 -4.33 -29.69
C PRO A 558 -4.57 -3.84 -29.27
N PRO A 559 -4.73 -2.78 -28.45
CA PRO A 559 -6.03 -2.18 -28.18
C PRO A 559 -6.77 -1.71 -29.45
N TYR A 560 -6.08 -1.00 -30.34
CA TYR A 560 -6.66 -0.50 -31.59
C TYR A 560 -7.04 -1.64 -32.54
N LEU A 561 -6.18 -2.66 -32.65
CA LEU A 561 -6.45 -3.87 -33.42
C LEU A 561 -7.62 -4.68 -32.85
N SER A 562 -7.76 -4.78 -31.53
CA SER A 562 -8.88 -5.48 -30.88
C SER A 562 -10.22 -4.86 -31.27
N ALA A 563 -10.30 -3.52 -31.24
CA ALA A 563 -11.47 -2.80 -31.73
C ALA A 563 -11.68 -3.03 -33.23
N TYR A 564 -10.66 -2.84 -34.06
CA TYR A 564 -10.74 -3.02 -35.52
C TYR A 564 -11.21 -4.44 -35.92
N PHE A 565 -10.67 -5.48 -35.28
CA PHE A 565 -11.03 -6.87 -35.59
C PHE A 565 -12.48 -7.16 -35.26
N SER A 566 -13.02 -6.61 -34.18
CA SER A 566 -14.41 -6.83 -33.75
C SER A 566 -15.48 -6.26 -34.69
N ILE A 567 -15.14 -5.32 -35.59
CA ILE A 567 -16.10 -4.75 -36.56
C ILE A 567 -16.49 -5.81 -37.61
N LYS A 568 -17.80 -5.98 -37.86
CA LYS A 568 -18.31 -6.90 -38.91
C LYS A 568 -17.94 -6.41 -40.31
N ASP A 569 -17.61 -7.32 -41.20
CA ASP A 569 -17.22 -6.98 -42.57
C ASP A 569 -18.34 -6.23 -43.31
N GLY A 570 -17.98 -5.14 -43.99
CA GLY A 570 -18.93 -4.28 -44.71
C GLY A 570 -19.69 -3.27 -43.84
N PHE A 571 -19.50 -3.28 -42.52
CA PHE A 571 -20.12 -2.33 -41.59
C PHE A 571 -19.10 -1.39 -40.95
N ASN A 572 -19.61 -0.26 -40.41
CA ASN A 572 -18.80 0.79 -39.77
C ASN A 572 -17.54 1.14 -40.59
N THR A 573 -17.65 1.13 -41.93
CA THR A 573 -16.49 1.10 -42.85
C THR A 573 -15.58 2.30 -42.71
N LYS A 574 -16.15 3.48 -42.42
CA LYS A 574 -15.37 4.69 -42.13
C LYS A 574 -14.60 4.57 -40.81
N VAL A 575 -15.23 4.06 -39.74
CA VAL A 575 -14.58 3.80 -38.45
C VAL A 575 -13.47 2.76 -38.61
N ALA A 576 -13.73 1.67 -39.33
CA ALA A 576 -12.74 0.63 -39.60
C ALA A 576 -11.55 1.16 -40.43
N SER A 577 -11.78 2.06 -41.39
CA SER A 577 -10.71 2.73 -42.14
C SER A 577 -9.85 3.58 -41.20
N LEU A 578 -10.46 4.45 -40.40
CA LEU A 578 -9.76 5.32 -39.47
C LEU A 578 -8.90 4.53 -38.47
N LEU A 579 -9.46 3.47 -37.85
CA LEU A 579 -8.70 2.60 -36.95
C LEU A 579 -7.52 1.91 -37.63
N LYS A 580 -7.73 1.44 -38.88
CA LYS A 580 -6.67 0.79 -39.65
C LYS A 580 -5.56 1.77 -40.01
N ASP A 581 -5.92 2.99 -40.40
CA ASP A 581 -4.96 4.04 -40.76
C ASP A 581 -4.10 4.42 -39.54
N ILE A 582 -4.72 4.58 -38.36
CA ILE A 582 -4.01 4.82 -37.09
C ILE A 582 -3.06 3.67 -36.76
N VAL A 583 -3.51 2.42 -36.79
CA VAL A 583 -2.64 1.26 -36.51
C VAL A 583 -1.42 1.20 -37.43
N VAL A 584 -1.58 1.57 -38.71
CA VAL A 584 -0.46 1.62 -39.65
C VAL A 584 0.51 2.75 -39.28
N GLN A 585 0.00 3.89 -38.81
CA GLN A 585 0.83 5.00 -38.33
C GLN A 585 1.62 4.61 -37.07
N GLU A 586 1.01 3.96 -36.09
CA GLU A 586 1.71 3.42 -34.90
C GLU A 586 2.83 2.42 -35.27
N MET A 587 2.59 1.58 -36.29
CA MET A 587 3.64 0.69 -36.80
C MET A 587 4.81 1.44 -37.46
N TYR A 588 4.53 2.59 -38.09
CA TYR A 588 5.57 3.47 -38.61
C TYR A 588 6.31 4.21 -37.48
N HIS A 589 5.64 4.58 -36.40
CA HIS A 589 6.27 5.16 -35.21
C HIS A 589 7.28 4.19 -34.60
N MET A 590 6.88 2.93 -34.38
CA MET A 590 7.79 1.87 -33.96
C MET A 590 9.03 1.77 -34.86
N ALA A 591 8.83 1.84 -36.18
CA ALA A 591 9.93 1.78 -37.13
C ALA A 591 10.87 2.99 -37.06
N LEU A 592 10.33 4.19 -36.86
CA LEU A 592 11.13 5.41 -36.66
C LEU A 592 11.93 5.35 -35.36
N VAL A 593 11.31 4.94 -34.24
CA VAL A 593 12.01 4.74 -32.96
C VAL A 593 13.15 3.73 -33.11
N ALA A 594 12.87 2.60 -33.75
CA ALA A 594 13.88 1.57 -34.03
C ALA A 594 15.01 2.11 -34.92
N ASN A 595 14.70 2.95 -35.91
CA ASN A 595 15.70 3.60 -36.76
C ASN A 595 16.57 4.58 -35.97
N ILE A 596 15.99 5.42 -35.10
CA ILE A 596 16.75 6.34 -34.22
C ILE A 596 17.68 5.53 -33.32
N LEU A 597 17.16 4.49 -32.65
CA LEU A 597 17.93 3.64 -31.74
C LEU A 597 19.10 2.96 -32.46
N ASN A 598 18.89 2.42 -33.66
CA ASN A 598 19.97 1.88 -34.49
C ASN A 598 20.98 2.94 -34.90
N ALA A 599 20.52 4.13 -35.31
CA ALA A 599 21.38 5.20 -35.79
C ALA A 599 22.33 5.69 -34.71
N ILE A 600 21.94 5.68 -33.44
CA ILE A 600 22.81 6.06 -32.30
C ILE A 600 23.61 4.87 -31.72
N GLY A 601 23.65 3.74 -32.44
CA GLY A 601 24.40 2.54 -32.07
C GLY A 601 23.77 1.69 -30.96
N GLY A 602 22.44 1.76 -30.78
CA GLY A 602 21.65 0.82 -29.98
C GLY A 602 21.09 -0.34 -30.84
N THR A 603 20.34 -1.23 -30.19
CA THR A 603 19.75 -2.43 -30.81
C THR A 603 18.31 -2.58 -30.31
N PRO A 604 17.29 -2.34 -31.15
CA PRO A 604 15.89 -2.52 -30.76
C PRO A 604 15.54 -3.94 -30.32
N VAL A 605 14.90 -4.11 -29.16
CA VAL A 605 14.49 -5.42 -28.63
C VAL A 605 12.96 -5.55 -28.67
N LEU A 606 12.48 -6.62 -29.31
CA LEU A 606 11.04 -6.95 -29.42
C LEU A 606 10.74 -8.44 -29.22
N ASN A 607 11.78 -9.27 -29.04
CA ASN A 607 11.71 -10.71 -28.87
C ASN A 607 11.93 -11.16 -27.42
N ASP A 608 11.84 -10.22 -26.47
CA ASP A 608 11.95 -10.47 -25.04
C ASP A 608 10.55 -10.41 -24.43
N PRO A 609 10.04 -11.51 -23.82
CA PRO A 609 8.72 -11.51 -23.20
C PRO A 609 8.57 -10.50 -22.06
N ASP A 610 9.64 -10.19 -21.33
CA ASP A 610 9.59 -9.29 -20.16
C ASP A 610 9.41 -7.81 -20.57
N LEU A 611 9.67 -7.50 -21.84
CA LEU A 611 9.50 -6.17 -22.40
C LEU A 611 8.12 -5.93 -23.02
N LEU A 612 7.27 -6.95 -23.12
CA LEU A 612 5.96 -6.82 -23.77
C LEU A 612 4.90 -6.15 -22.88
N PRO A 613 4.00 -5.35 -23.47
CA PRO A 613 2.89 -4.77 -22.74
C PRO A 613 1.94 -5.87 -22.26
N THR A 614 1.36 -5.66 -21.07
CA THR A 614 0.34 -6.55 -20.50
C THR A 614 -1.02 -5.86 -20.52
N TYR A 615 -2.09 -6.63 -20.73
CA TYR A 615 -3.44 -6.10 -20.80
C TYR A 615 -4.40 -6.90 -19.90
N PRO A 616 -5.25 -6.24 -19.09
CA PRO A 616 -5.27 -4.79 -18.88
C PRO A 616 -4.05 -4.34 -18.06
N GLY A 617 -3.46 -3.20 -18.41
CA GLY A 617 -2.26 -2.69 -17.73
C GLY A 617 -1.99 -1.21 -18.02
N PRO A 618 -1.07 -0.58 -17.27
CA PRO A 618 -0.68 0.80 -17.50
C PRO A 618 0.13 0.94 -18.81
N LEU A 619 0.19 2.15 -19.37
CA LEU A 619 1.14 2.45 -20.43
C LEU A 619 2.59 2.39 -19.89
N PRO A 620 3.56 1.90 -20.68
CA PRO A 620 4.97 1.93 -20.30
C PRO A 620 5.46 3.35 -19.98
N GLY A 621 6.38 3.47 -19.03
CA GLY A 621 7.14 4.71 -18.82
C GLY A 621 6.50 5.75 -17.90
N GLY A 622 5.36 5.42 -17.30
CA GLY A 622 4.59 6.31 -16.44
C GLY A 622 3.75 7.33 -17.22
N CYS A 623 3.51 7.08 -18.51
CA CYS A 623 2.56 7.86 -19.32
C CYS A 623 1.14 7.59 -18.81
N ARG A 624 0.34 8.65 -18.55
CA ARG A 624 -1.05 8.53 -18.06
C ARG A 624 -1.22 7.44 -16.98
N PRO A 625 -0.58 7.55 -15.80
CA PRO A 625 -0.61 6.48 -14.78
C PRO A 625 -2.04 6.13 -14.30
N GLU A 626 -2.99 7.05 -14.47
CA GLU A 626 -4.42 6.84 -14.20
C GLU A 626 -5.14 5.98 -15.24
N LEU A 627 -4.56 5.80 -16.43
CA LEU A 627 -5.18 5.14 -17.56
C LEU A 627 -4.81 3.66 -17.61
N ASN A 628 -5.80 2.79 -17.38
CA ASN A 628 -5.65 1.34 -17.53
C ASN A 628 -6.07 0.91 -18.93
N ILE A 629 -5.11 0.44 -19.74
CA ILE A 629 -5.32 0.09 -21.14
C ILE A 629 -5.92 -1.30 -21.24
N GLN A 630 -7.10 -1.39 -21.84
CA GLN A 630 -7.86 -2.63 -21.97
C GLN A 630 -8.04 -3.08 -23.43
N LEU A 631 -8.07 -4.39 -23.65
CA LEU A 631 -8.44 -5.00 -24.92
C LEU A 631 -9.96 -5.22 -24.95
N ALA A 632 -10.67 -4.57 -25.87
CA ALA A 632 -12.13 -4.67 -25.94
C ALA A 632 -12.64 -4.59 -27.38
N LYS A 633 -13.92 -4.97 -27.57
CA LYS A 633 -14.64 -4.72 -28.83
C LYS A 633 -14.74 -3.22 -29.11
N CYS A 634 -14.91 -2.87 -30.38
CA CYS A 634 -15.15 -1.50 -30.79
C CYS A 634 -16.46 -0.99 -30.15
N SER A 635 -16.37 0.13 -29.45
CA SER A 635 -17.50 0.86 -28.86
C SER A 635 -17.14 2.33 -28.75
N LEU A 636 -18.13 3.21 -28.72
CA LEU A 636 -17.88 4.64 -28.52
C LEU A 636 -17.19 4.91 -27.18
N HIS A 637 -17.54 4.15 -26.13
CA HIS A 637 -16.88 4.21 -24.82
C HIS A 637 -15.39 3.87 -24.91
N GLN A 638 -15.03 2.76 -25.59
CA GLN A 638 -13.63 2.39 -25.77
C GLN A 638 -12.84 3.45 -26.55
N ILE A 639 -13.45 4.06 -27.56
CA ILE A 639 -12.80 5.09 -28.37
C ILE A 639 -12.64 6.39 -27.57
N HIS A 640 -13.69 6.83 -26.89
CA HIS A 640 -13.70 8.09 -26.14
C HIS A 640 -12.86 8.04 -24.86
N ASP A 641 -13.03 7.00 -24.04
CA ASP A 641 -12.45 6.97 -22.70
C ASP A 641 -11.06 6.32 -22.65
N VAL A 642 -10.72 5.50 -23.66
CA VAL A 642 -9.40 4.86 -23.74
C VAL A 642 -8.58 5.46 -24.88
N PHE A 643 -9.03 5.39 -26.13
CA PHE A 643 -8.18 5.78 -27.27
C PHE A 643 -7.90 7.28 -27.33
N MET A 644 -8.92 8.13 -27.15
CA MET A 644 -8.69 9.58 -27.05
C MET A 644 -7.88 9.96 -25.80
N ALA A 645 -7.90 9.15 -24.73
CA ALA A 645 -7.10 9.40 -23.54
C ALA A 645 -5.61 9.07 -23.75
N ILE A 646 -5.30 8.01 -24.53
CA ILE A 646 -3.95 7.68 -24.97
C ILE A 646 -3.36 8.85 -25.78
N GLU A 647 -4.08 9.30 -26.80
CA GLU A 647 -3.59 10.32 -27.76
C GLU A 647 -3.82 11.77 -27.31
N LYS A 648 -4.25 12.00 -26.07
CA LYS A 648 -4.68 13.33 -25.65
C LYS A 648 -3.49 14.31 -25.66
N PRO A 649 -3.60 15.45 -26.39
CA PRO A 649 -2.52 16.43 -26.48
C PRO A 649 -2.23 17.14 -25.17
N GLU A 650 -1.03 17.71 -25.07
CA GLU A 650 -0.63 18.54 -23.94
C GLU A 650 -1.40 19.87 -23.89
N CYS A 651 -1.98 20.20 -22.74
CA CYS A 651 -2.97 21.29 -22.60
C CYS A 651 -2.45 22.58 -21.93
N LEU A 652 -1.16 22.68 -21.61
CA LEU A 652 -0.57 23.84 -20.94
C LEU A 652 -0.12 24.90 -21.98
N VAL A 653 -1.01 25.86 -22.27
CA VAL A 653 -0.90 26.87 -23.35
C VAL A 653 0.35 27.77 -23.28
N ASN A 654 1.00 27.91 -22.13
CA ASN A 654 2.22 28.73 -22.00
C ASN A 654 3.52 27.92 -21.92
N ALA A 655 3.47 26.59 -22.13
CA ALA A 655 4.62 25.71 -21.95
C ALA A 655 5.14 25.06 -23.24
N TYR A 656 4.39 25.07 -24.37
CA TYR A 656 4.81 24.35 -25.59
C TYR A 656 4.51 25.03 -26.93
N SER A 657 4.06 26.29 -26.92
CA SER A 657 3.76 27.02 -28.15
C SER A 657 4.99 27.37 -29.01
N HIS A 658 6.18 26.74 -28.86
CA HIS A 658 7.38 27.23 -29.57
C HIS A 658 8.44 26.18 -29.98
N ILE A 659 8.38 24.90 -29.59
CA ILE A 659 9.21 23.86 -30.25
C ILE A 659 8.49 23.32 -31.48
N PHE A 660 7.20 23.00 -31.35
CA PHE A 660 6.39 22.55 -32.48
C PHE A 660 6.22 23.63 -33.54
N ASP A 661 5.99 24.90 -33.20
CA ASP A 661 5.97 26.00 -34.18
C ASP A 661 7.28 26.08 -35.01
N ILE A 662 8.43 25.84 -34.36
CA ILE A 662 9.74 25.83 -35.03
C ILE A 662 9.88 24.56 -35.87
N LEU A 663 9.47 23.40 -35.36
CA LEU A 663 9.51 22.15 -36.09
C LEU A 663 8.56 22.19 -37.30
N ASP A 664 7.33 22.70 -37.17
CA ASP A 664 6.36 22.86 -38.25
C ASP A 664 6.83 23.83 -39.33
N ASP A 665 7.33 25.01 -38.97
CA ASP A 665 7.88 25.96 -39.94
C ASP A 665 9.18 25.40 -40.58
N ASP A 666 10.19 25.01 -39.81
CA ASP A 666 11.49 24.62 -40.38
C ASP A 666 11.47 23.24 -41.09
N VAL A 667 10.72 22.25 -40.58
CA VAL A 667 10.62 20.90 -41.18
C VAL A 667 9.76 20.90 -42.44
N SER A 668 8.66 21.68 -42.49
CA SER A 668 7.84 21.80 -43.70
C SER A 668 8.65 22.40 -44.87
N TYR A 669 9.54 23.36 -44.60
CA TYR A 669 10.47 23.92 -45.59
C TYR A 669 11.61 22.95 -45.99
N MET A 670 12.07 22.08 -45.08
CA MET A 670 13.06 21.04 -45.38
C MET A 670 12.53 19.93 -46.30
N SER A 671 11.24 19.57 -46.19
CA SER A 671 10.61 18.56 -47.06
C SER A 671 10.64 18.93 -48.56
N ASN A 672 10.72 20.24 -48.88
CA ASN A 672 10.72 20.78 -50.25
C ASN A 672 12.13 20.99 -50.84
N SER A 673 13.21 20.81 -50.07
CA SER A 673 14.58 21.15 -50.47
C SER A 673 15.55 20.08 -49.96
N ARG A 674 16.19 19.32 -50.87
CA ARG A 674 17.24 18.36 -50.49
C ARG A 674 18.37 19.04 -49.72
N SER A 675 18.46 18.74 -48.42
CA SER A 675 19.60 18.91 -47.51
C SER A 675 20.47 20.15 -47.75
N ASP A 676 20.05 21.29 -47.20
CA ASP A 676 20.94 22.44 -47.04
C ASP A 676 21.48 22.43 -45.60
N ASP A 677 22.79 22.20 -45.45
CA ASP A 677 23.52 22.05 -44.18
C ASP A 677 23.29 23.25 -43.23
N SER A 678 23.06 24.43 -43.82
CA SER A 678 22.78 25.69 -43.10
C SER A 678 21.43 25.70 -42.36
N ARG A 679 20.43 24.95 -42.84
CA ARG A 679 19.09 24.91 -42.25
C ARG A 679 18.99 23.89 -41.12
N CYS A 680 19.70 22.76 -41.27
CA CYS A 680 19.83 21.76 -40.22
C CYS A 680 20.46 22.36 -38.96
N LEU A 681 21.52 23.15 -39.12
CA LEU A 681 22.17 23.89 -38.02
C LEU A 681 21.22 24.88 -37.31
N LEU A 682 20.32 25.53 -38.06
CA LEU A 682 19.34 26.47 -37.51
C LEU A 682 18.29 25.73 -36.66
N LEU A 683 17.78 24.61 -37.18
CA LEU A 683 16.82 23.74 -36.49
C LEU A 683 17.40 23.21 -35.17
N GLU A 684 18.63 22.69 -35.22
CA GLU A 684 19.37 22.24 -34.03
C GLU A 684 19.49 23.34 -32.98
N THR A 685 19.94 24.53 -33.39
CA THR A 685 20.16 25.67 -32.49
C THR A 685 18.85 26.13 -31.84
N ASN A 686 17.76 26.15 -32.61
CA ASN A 686 16.45 26.55 -32.14
C ASN A 686 15.88 25.55 -31.12
N VAL A 687 15.98 24.24 -31.40
CA VAL A 687 15.54 23.17 -30.49
C VAL A 687 16.40 23.16 -29.22
N GLU A 688 17.73 23.29 -29.33
CA GLU A 688 18.65 23.32 -28.18
C GLU A 688 18.31 24.47 -27.22
N LYS A 689 18.07 25.66 -27.76
CA LYS A 689 17.71 26.83 -26.95
C LYS A 689 16.43 26.58 -26.17
N LYS A 690 15.43 25.94 -26.78
CA LYS A 690 14.14 25.69 -26.16
C LYS A 690 14.15 24.55 -25.14
N CYS A 691 14.87 23.47 -25.42
CA CYS A 691 15.14 22.43 -24.43
C CYS A 691 15.73 22.97 -23.12
N LYS A 692 16.48 24.08 -23.17
CA LYS A 692 17.02 24.77 -21.97
C LYS A 692 16.02 25.68 -21.25
N ASP A 693 15.03 26.22 -21.97
CA ASP A 693 14.01 27.13 -21.41
C ASP A 693 12.92 26.36 -20.61
N ASP A 694 12.64 25.09 -20.95
CA ASP A 694 11.44 24.34 -20.49
C ASP A 694 11.59 23.55 -19.17
N VAL A 695 12.74 23.60 -18.49
CA VAL A 695 13.06 22.75 -17.31
C VAL A 695 12.21 23.04 -16.05
N LYS A 696 11.28 24.02 -16.06
CA LYS A 696 10.56 24.47 -14.85
C LYS A 696 9.06 24.17 -14.77
N ASN A 697 8.37 23.82 -15.85
CA ASN A 697 6.90 23.76 -15.88
C ASN A 697 6.32 22.49 -16.55
N TYR A 698 6.86 21.30 -16.27
CA TYR A 698 6.57 20.10 -17.07
C TYR A 698 5.65 19.07 -16.43
N ASP A 699 4.60 18.60 -17.13
CA ASP A 699 3.78 17.44 -16.74
C ASP A 699 4.12 16.17 -17.56
N PRO A 700 4.69 15.11 -16.95
CA PRO A 700 5.24 13.94 -17.66
C PRO A 700 4.23 12.94 -18.22
N ASP A 701 2.95 13.29 -18.28
CA ASP A 701 1.87 12.31 -18.39
C ASP A 701 1.38 12.07 -19.83
N THR A 702 1.98 12.67 -20.88
CA THR A 702 1.63 12.42 -22.31
C THR A 702 2.74 11.73 -23.10
N ILE A 703 2.42 11.22 -24.31
CA ILE A 703 3.37 10.52 -25.18
C ILE A 703 4.36 11.54 -25.76
N GLY A 704 3.89 12.68 -26.26
CA GLY A 704 4.67 13.77 -26.81
C GLY A 704 5.65 14.34 -25.79
N ALA A 705 5.21 14.48 -24.54
CA ALA A 705 6.01 14.87 -23.40
C ALA A 705 7.24 13.92 -23.20
N ILE A 706 7.03 12.60 -23.29
CA ILE A 706 8.12 11.61 -23.24
C ILE A 706 9.08 11.78 -24.41
N TYR A 707 8.57 11.92 -25.63
CA TYR A 707 9.39 12.07 -26.84
C TYR A 707 10.24 13.33 -26.83
N ILE A 708 9.72 14.44 -26.32
CA ILE A 708 10.47 15.70 -26.28
C ILE A 708 11.53 15.67 -25.18
N HIS A 709 11.14 15.34 -23.93
CA HIS A 709 12.03 15.57 -22.79
C HIS A 709 12.95 14.40 -22.47
N ARG A 710 12.54 13.17 -22.78
CA ARG A 710 13.36 11.98 -22.51
C ARG A 710 14.18 11.53 -23.72
N ILE A 711 13.82 12.00 -24.93
CA ILE A 711 14.47 11.60 -26.18
C ILE A 711 15.06 12.80 -26.90
N LEU A 712 14.24 13.75 -27.38
CA LEU A 712 14.70 14.86 -28.22
C LEU A 712 15.71 15.75 -27.50
N CYS A 713 15.36 16.31 -26.34
CA CYS A 713 16.23 17.24 -25.61
C CYS A 713 17.55 16.59 -25.16
N PRO A 714 17.57 15.38 -24.55
CA PRO A 714 18.81 14.68 -24.25
C PRO A 714 19.65 14.36 -25.49
N MET A 715 19.01 14.01 -26.62
CA MET A 715 19.68 13.76 -27.89
C MET A 715 20.39 15.02 -28.40
N ILE A 716 19.72 16.18 -28.36
CA ILE A 716 20.29 17.47 -28.78
C ILE A 716 21.41 17.91 -27.83
N ASP A 717 21.23 17.77 -26.52
CA ASP A 717 22.27 18.10 -25.53
C ASP A 717 23.54 17.25 -25.71
N LEU A 718 23.37 15.97 -26.04
CA LEU A 718 24.48 15.06 -26.34
C LEU A 718 25.17 15.37 -27.67
N TYR A 719 24.43 15.93 -28.64
CA TYR A 719 24.96 16.33 -29.94
C TYR A 719 25.71 17.69 -29.88
N ALA A 720 25.13 18.71 -29.24
CA ALA A 720 25.62 20.10 -29.27
C ALA A 720 26.88 20.36 -28.41
N ASN A 721 27.14 19.58 -27.35
CA ASN A 721 28.24 19.83 -26.40
C ASN A 721 29.66 19.42 -26.88
N GLY A 722 29.92 19.39 -28.18
CA GLY A 722 31.27 19.58 -28.76
C GLY A 722 32.35 18.49 -28.52
N SER A 723 32.04 17.31 -27.96
CA SER A 723 33.03 16.23 -27.78
C SER A 723 32.85 15.00 -28.68
N GLY A 724 31.81 14.95 -29.52
CA GLY A 724 31.59 13.82 -30.45
C GLY A 724 31.11 12.51 -29.78
N SER A 725 30.40 12.59 -28.65
CA SER A 725 29.91 11.39 -27.94
C SER A 725 28.66 10.75 -28.57
N LEU A 726 27.77 11.54 -29.17
CA LEU A 726 26.66 11.01 -29.98
C LEU A 726 27.08 11.07 -31.44
N THR A 727 27.28 9.90 -32.05
CA THR A 727 27.53 9.78 -33.49
C THR A 727 26.40 8.99 -34.12
N PHE A 728 25.99 9.42 -35.31
CA PHE A 728 25.03 8.70 -36.11
C PHE A 728 25.78 7.72 -37.01
N ASP A 729 25.48 6.43 -36.87
CA ASP A 729 25.94 5.39 -37.78
C ASP A 729 25.33 5.63 -39.16
N LYS A 730 26.20 5.92 -40.13
CA LYS A 730 25.79 6.14 -41.52
C LYS A 730 25.43 4.85 -42.23
N ASP A 731 25.69 3.68 -41.61
CA ASP A 731 25.24 2.39 -42.11
C ASP A 731 23.73 2.20 -41.93
N THR A 732 22.98 2.69 -42.90
CA THR A 732 21.52 2.54 -42.93
C THR A 732 21.05 1.12 -43.31
N THR A 733 21.93 0.12 -43.43
CA THR A 733 21.52 -1.25 -43.75
C THR A 733 20.68 -1.89 -42.64
N LYS A 734 20.84 -1.42 -41.40
CA LYS A 734 20.05 -1.84 -40.23
C LYS A 734 18.67 -1.21 -40.10
N GLN A 735 18.39 -0.17 -40.89
CA GLN A 735 17.18 0.63 -40.77
C GLN A 735 16.10 0.24 -41.78
N TYR A 736 14.84 0.30 -41.34
CA TYR A 736 13.68 0.14 -42.20
C TYR A 736 13.43 1.42 -43.01
N PRO A 737 13.24 1.36 -44.35
CA PRO A 737 13.29 2.56 -45.20
C PRO A 737 12.05 3.46 -45.16
N ALA A 738 10.93 3.02 -44.58
CA ALA A 738 9.70 3.79 -44.52
C ALA A 738 9.34 4.06 -43.04
N PRO A 739 8.94 5.29 -42.65
CA PRO A 739 8.74 6.48 -43.47
C PRO A 739 10.01 7.02 -44.12
N PHE A 740 11.13 7.00 -43.39
CA PHE A 740 12.47 7.32 -43.89
C PHE A 740 13.55 6.77 -42.95
N LYS A 741 14.81 6.85 -43.39
CA LYS A 741 16.00 6.45 -42.62
C LYS A 741 16.57 7.64 -41.85
N VAL A 742 17.05 7.39 -40.64
CA VAL A 742 17.68 8.37 -39.76
C VAL A 742 19.20 8.30 -39.95
N THR A 743 19.79 9.34 -40.53
CA THR A 743 21.22 9.38 -40.89
C THR A 743 22.04 10.38 -40.09
N ASP A 744 21.35 11.30 -39.41
CA ASP A 744 21.91 12.45 -38.71
C ASP A 744 20.90 12.97 -37.68
N VAL A 745 21.30 13.96 -36.90
CA VAL A 745 20.45 14.55 -35.87
C VAL A 745 19.20 15.20 -36.46
N CYS A 746 19.29 15.80 -37.66
CA CYS A 746 18.14 16.45 -38.29
C CYS A 746 17.06 15.47 -38.72
N THR A 747 17.43 14.37 -39.36
CA THR A 747 16.49 13.27 -39.65
C THR A 747 15.97 12.60 -38.37
N ALA A 748 16.72 12.61 -37.26
CA ALA A 748 16.23 12.15 -35.97
C ALA A 748 15.20 13.10 -35.34
N ILE A 749 15.43 14.42 -35.41
CA ILE A 749 14.47 15.46 -35.01
C ILE A 749 13.18 15.31 -35.81
N MET A 750 13.29 15.16 -37.14
CA MET A 750 12.13 14.94 -38.03
C MET A 750 11.36 13.67 -37.65
N ALA A 751 12.06 12.59 -37.27
CA ALA A 751 11.43 11.34 -36.87
C ALA A 751 10.62 11.51 -35.57
N VAL A 752 11.19 12.19 -34.56
CA VAL A 752 10.48 12.50 -33.33
C VAL A 752 9.26 13.39 -33.60
N HIS A 753 9.43 14.45 -34.40
CA HIS A 753 8.35 15.36 -34.78
C HIS A 753 7.19 14.63 -35.45
N GLN A 754 7.49 13.77 -36.43
CA GLN A 754 6.45 13.03 -37.13
C GLN A 754 5.65 12.11 -36.20
N ILE A 755 6.31 11.46 -35.23
CA ILE A 755 5.63 10.60 -34.26
C ILE A 755 4.66 11.43 -33.41
N THR A 756 5.13 12.54 -32.86
CA THR A 756 4.34 13.39 -31.97
C THR A 756 3.17 14.08 -32.67
N ASP A 757 3.37 14.54 -33.91
CA ASP A 757 2.32 15.20 -34.71
C ASP A 757 1.21 14.25 -35.13
N GLN A 758 1.58 13.02 -35.50
CA GLN A 758 0.60 12.04 -35.94
C GLN A 758 -0.27 11.58 -34.76
N GLY A 759 0.31 11.37 -33.59
CA GLY A 759 -0.43 10.98 -32.37
C GLY A 759 -1.30 12.12 -31.82
N GLU A 760 -0.66 13.11 -31.21
CA GLU A 760 -1.34 14.15 -30.41
C GLU A 760 -1.78 15.36 -31.25
N GLY A 761 -1.06 15.64 -32.34
CA GLY A 761 -1.11 16.91 -33.08
C GLY A 761 -0.19 17.95 -32.44
N GLY A 762 0.65 18.62 -33.23
CA GLY A 762 1.70 19.52 -32.74
C GLY A 762 1.20 20.66 -31.84
N HIS A 763 -0.09 21.00 -31.90
CA HIS A 763 -0.71 22.01 -31.04
C HIS A 763 -2.17 21.67 -30.68
N PRO A 764 -2.64 21.91 -29.43
CA PRO A 764 -4.03 21.64 -29.03
C PRO A 764 -5.09 22.51 -29.75
N CYS A 765 -4.66 23.54 -30.49
CA CYS A 765 -5.50 24.34 -31.39
C CYS A 765 -5.34 23.99 -32.88
N ASP A 766 -4.43 23.09 -33.25
CA ASP A 766 -4.27 22.64 -34.62
C ASP A 766 -4.49 21.13 -34.72
N PRO A 767 -5.62 20.69 -35.32
CA PRO A 767 -5.92 19.27 -35.45
C PRO A 767 -5.19 18.59 -36.61
N PHE A 768 -4.46 19.33 -37.44
CA PHE A 768 -3.84 18.82 -38.64
C PHE A 768 -2.31 18.73 -38.53
N TYR A 769 -1.74 17.78 -39.27
CA TYR A 769 -0.31 17.71 -39.57
C TYR A 769 -0.11 17.49 -41.07
N LYS A 770 1.12 17.70 -41.57
CA LYS A 770 1.46 17.43 -42.97
C LYS A 770 1.76 15.96 -43.21
N GLY A 771 0.90 15.29 -43.96
CA GLY A 771 1.10 13.90 -44.39
C GLY A 771 2.30 13.73 -45.35
N PRO A 772 2.71 12.48 -45.65
CA PRO A 772 3.86 12.19 -46.53
C PRO A 772 3.74 12.76 -47.96
N GLY A 773 2.54 13.12 -48.39
CA GLY A 773 2.26 13.78 -49.67
C GLY A 773 2.18 15.31 -49.61
N GLY A 774 2.36 15.92 -48.43
CA GLY A 774 2.21 17.36 -48.18
C GLY A 774 0.77 17.83 -47.98
N GLU A 775 -0.20 16.90 -47.94
CA GLU A 775 -1.62 17.18 -47.67
C GLU A 775 -1.87 17.25 -46.16
N ASP A 776 -2.88 18.02 -45.74
CA ASP A 776 -3.29 18.11 -44.34
C ASP A 776 -4.04 16.84 -43.91
N GLU A 777 -3.55 16.18 -42.88
CA GLU A 777 -4.14 14.98 -42.28
C GLU A 777 -4.44 15.21 -40.80
N LEU A 778 -5.51 14.61 -40.27
CA LEU A 778 -5.87 14.72 -38.85
C LEU A 778 -4.96 13.85 -37.98
N SER A 779 -4.53 14.37 -36.82
CA SER A 779 -3.86 13.57 -35.79
C SER A 779 -4.79 12.51 -35.18
N HIS A 780 -4.22 11.53 -34.49
CA HIS A 780 -4.96 10.36 -33.98
C HIS A 780 -6.03 10.79 -32.99
N TYR A 781 -5.72 11.72 -32.08
CA TYR A 781 -6.71 12.28 -31.15
C TYR A 781 -7.97 12.76 -31.87
N TYR A 782 -7.81 13.57 -32.92
CA TYR A 782 -8.94 14.12 -33.65
C TYR A 782 -9.62 13.08 -34.54
N LYS A 783 -8.90 12.11 -35.12
CA LYS A 783 -9.49 10.96 -35.81
C LYS A 783 -10.40 10.14 -34.88
N PHE A 784 -9.97 9.90 -33.64
CA PHE A 784 -10.80 9.23 -32.63
C PHE A 784 -11.99 10.11 -32.21
N ALA A 785 -11.78 11.42 -32.06
CA ALA A 785 -12.84 12.36 -31.74
C ALA A 785 -13.93 12.43 -32.84
N GLU A 786 -13.55 12.40 -34.12
CA GLU A 786 -14.50 12.31 -35.24
C GLU A 786 -15.42 11.09 -35.12
N ILE A 787 -14.89 9.95 -34.66
CA ILE A 787 -15.67 8.73 -34.43
C ILE A 787 -16.57 8.90 -33.20
N ALA A 788 -16.04 9.40 -32.09
CA ALA A 788 -16.78 9.58 -30.84
C ALA A 788 -17.97 10.54 -31.00
N HIS A 789 -17.79 11.61 -31.77
CA HIS A 789 -18.82 12.60 -32.10
C HIS A 789 -19.69 12.22 -33.31
N GLY A 790 -19.32 11.16 -34.04
CA GLY A 790 -20.09 10.62 -35.16
C GLY A 790 -20.15 11.52 -36.40
N LYS A 791 -19.24 12.49 -36.52
CA LYS A 791 -19.17 13.45 -37.63
C LYS A 791 -17.74 13.89 -37.88
N ALA A 792 -17.41 14.17 -39.13
CA ALA A 792 -16.11 14.72 -39.50
C ALA A 792 -15.92 16.15 -38.95
N LEU A 793 -14.68 16.46 -38.60
CA LEU A 793 -14.25 17.77 -38.12
C LEU A 793 -14.18 18.75 -39.30
N VAL A 794 -14.69 19.97 -39.11
CA VAL A 794 -14.61 21.07 -40.08
C VAL A 794 -14.22 22.37 -39.38
N THR A 795 -13.66 23.32 -40.13
CA THR A 795 -13.44 24.67 -39.65
C THR A 795 -14.77 25.37 -39.41
N ALA A 796 -14.96 25.95 -38.23
CA ALA A 796 -16.17 26.67 -37.88
C ALA A 796 -16.24 27.98 -38.70
N GLN A 797 -17.33 28.18 -39.46
CA GLN A 797 -17.54 29.42 -40.19
C GLN A 797 -18.01 30.52 -39.24
N CYS A 798 -17.18 31.55 -39.01
CA CYS A 798 -17.64 32.79 -38.39
C CYS A 798 -18.69 33.43 -39.33
N HIS A 799 -19.97 33.38 -38.94
CA HIS A 799 -20.98 34.19 -39.61
C HIS A 799 -20.66 35.67 -39.38
N ASN A 800 -20.24 36.37 -40.44
CA ASN A 800 -20.12 37.81 -40.48
C ASN A 800 -21.46 38.46 -40.11
N ALA A 801 -21.57 39.00 -38.90
CA ALA A 801 -22.61 39.96 -38.55
C ALA A 801 -21.95 41.15 -37.84
N TYR A 802 -22.06 42.31 -38.48
CA TYR A 802 -21.74 43.66 -38.01
C TYR A 802 -20.29 44.13 -38.10
N THR A 803 -19.99 44.67 -39.28
CA THR A 803 -19.13 45.86 -39.44
C THR A 803 -19.77 47.05 -38.72
N GLU A 804 -19.15 47.57 -37.67
CA GLU A 804 -19.16 49.01 -37.39
C GLU A 804 -17.76 49.48 -36.95
N GLN A 805 -17.42 50.66 -37.45
CA GLN A 805 -16.11 51.31 -37.42
C GLN A 805 -15.73 51.74 -36.00
N GLY A 806 -14.46 51.59 -35.62
CA GLY A 806 -13.93 52.23 -34.41
C GLY A 806 -12.45 51.91 -34.19
N GLN A 807 -11.59 52.93 -34.35
CA GLN A 807 -10.13 52.85 -34.27
C GLN A 807 -9.59 52.65 -32.84
N ASN A 808 -8.34 52.17 -32.81
CA ASN A 808 -7.29 52.27 -31.79
C ASN A 808 -7.22 51.20 -30.70
N GLY A 809 -6.24 50.32 -30.89
CA GLY A 809 -5.95 49.16 -30.06
C GLY A 809 -5.27 49.44 -28.73
N HIS A 810 -5.54 48.53 -27.80
CA HIS A 810 -4.67 48.00 -26.76
C HIS A 810 -5.00 46.50 -26.67
N SER A 811 -4.14 45.64 -27.20
CA SER A 811 -4.36 44.18 -27.22
C SER A 811 -3.88 43.56 -25.91
N GLY A 812 -4.78 43.52 -24.95
CA GLY A 812 -4.66 42.74 -23.74
C GLY A 812 -5.97 42.84 -22.99
N GLU A 813 -6.88 41.88 -23.21
CA GLU A 813 -7.85 41.41 -22.21
C GLU A 813 -8.85 40.38 -22.79
N GLN A 814 -8.97 39.27 -22.06
CA GLN A 814 -10.21 38.57 -21.70
C GLN A 814 -11.09 38.00 -22.83
N CYS A 815 -10.95 36.68 -23.06
CA CYS A 815 -12.06 35.83 -23.48
C CYS A 815 -13.17 35.83 -22.40
N ARG A 816 -14.01 36.87 -22.32
CA ARG A 816 -15.21 36.86 -21.47
C ARG A 816 -16.42 37.44 -22.19
N HIS A 817 -17.45 36.59 -22.24
CA HIS A 817 -18.86 36.90 -22.51
C HIS A 817 -19.27 37.22 -23.94
N VAL A 818 -19.65 36.16 -24.68
CA VAL A 818 -20.77 36.24 -25.62
C VAL A 818 -21.77 35.14 -25.24
N HIS A 819 -22.79 35.52 -24.47
CA HIS A 819 -24.03 34.78 -24.36
C HIS A 819 -24.87 35.05 -25.61
N GLU A 820 -24.55 34.42 -26.73
CA GLU A 820 -25.48 34.24 -27.83
C GLU A 820 -25.40 32.81 -28.32
N LYS A 821 -26.56 32.14 -28.34
CA LYS A 821 -26.74 30.73 -28.71
C LYS A 821 -26.38 30.52 -30.18
N SER A 822 -25.10 30.36 -30.48
CA SER A 822 -24.68 29.47 -31.56
C SER A 822 -25.27 28.10 -31.27
N LYS A 823 -25.89 27.46 -32.27
CA LYS A 823 -26.43 26.09 -32.14
C LYS A 823 -25.33 25.01 -32.11
N HIS A 824 -24.07 25.41 -32.19
CA HIS A 824 -22.91 24.53 -32.29
C HIS A 824 -21.84 24.99 -31.28
N ASP A 825 -21.51 24.10 -30.34
CA ASP A 825 -20.41 24.27 -29.39
C ASP A 825 -19.09 23.96 -30.13
N SER A 826 -18.13 24.89 -30.09
CA SER A 826 -16.80 24.69 -30.68
C SER A 826 -15.99 23.65 -29.88
N PHE A 827 -15.29 22.75 -30.56
CA PHE A 827 -14.49 21.71 -29.92
C PHE A 827 -13.02 22.15 -29.75
N THR A 828 -12.52 22.03 -28.52
CA THR A 828 -11.08 22.17 -28.20
C THR A 828 -10.73 21.12 -27.13
N PRO A 829 -9.67 20.29 -27.31
CA PRO A 829 -9.31 19.24 -26.35
C PRO A 829 -8.99 19.75 -24.93
N CYS A 830 -8.59 21.02 -24.83
CA CYS A 830 -8.03 21.61 -23.62
C CYS A 830 -8.89 22.73 -23.00
N GLY A 831 -10.04 23.08 -23.60
CA GLY A 831 -10.88 24.18 -23.14
C GLY A 831 -10.22 25.56 -23.25
N ILE A 832 -9.28 25.71 -24.18
CA ILE A 832 -8.44 26.90 -24.38
C ILE A 832 -8.98 27.75 -25.54
N CYS A 833 -8.71 29.06 -25.53
CA CYS A 833 -9.09 29.94 -26.64
C CYS A 833 -8.14 29.74 -27.82
N CYS A 834 -8.65 29.18 -28.92
CA CYS A 834 -7.94 29.01 -30.19
C CYS A 834 -8.36 30.08 -31.21
N ASP A 835 -7.42 30.58 -32.02
CA ASP A 835 -7.69 31.56 -33.09
C ASP A 835 -8.59 30.96 -34.17
N THR A 836 -8.28 29.74 -34.61
CA THR A 836 -9.13 28.94 -35.48
C THR A 836 -9.99 28.02 -34.62
N LYS A 837 -11.30 27.95 -34.90
CA LYS A 837 -12.24 27.08 -34.21
C LYS A 837 -12.67 25.94 -35.10
N TYR A 838 -12.89 24.78 -34.51
CA TYR A 838 -13.35 23.58 -35.20
C TYR A 838 -14.64 23.05 -34.59
N GLU A 839 -15.46 22.40 -35.42
CA GLU A 839 -16.70 21.76 -35.01
C GLU A 839 -16.91 20.44 -35.76
N PHE A 840 -17.57 19.48 -35.11
CA PHE A 840 -17.95 18.21 -35.73
C PHE A 840 -19.24 18.37 -36.55
N ALA A 841 -19.17 19.14 -37.64
CA ALA A 841 -20.31 19.44 -38.51
C ALA A 841 -20.18 18.88 -39.93
N GLY A 842 -19.09 18.17 -40.24
CA GLY A 842 -18.81 17.57 -41.54
C GLY A 842 -19.64 16.32 -41.85
N ALA A 843 -19.11 15.50 -42.77
CA ALA A 843 -19.76 14.28 -43.21
C ALA A 843 -20.06 13.33 -42.02
N PRO A 844 -21.24 12.69 -41.97
CA PRO A 844 -21.60 11.80 -40.87
C PRO A 844 -20.72 10.55 -40.85
N ILE A 845 -20.31 10.13 -39.66
CA ILE A 845 -19.56 8.90 -39.38
C ILE A 845 -20.46 8.00 -38.53
N PRO A 846 -21.40 7.26 -39.14
CA PRO A 846 -22.34 6.46 -38.38
C PRO A 846 -21.63 5.28 -37.70
N PHE A 847 -21.98 5.03 -36.44
CA PHE A 847 -21.53 3.87 -35.68
C PHE A 847 -22.74 2.98 -35.33
N TYR A 848 -22.74 1.75 -35.83
CA TYR A 848 -23.76 0.75 -35.57
C TYR A 848 -23.22 -0.31 -34.60
N GLU A 849 -23.72 -0.29 -33.36
CA GLU A 849 -23.22 -1.20 -32.31
C GLU A 849 -23.58 -2.67 -32.57
N ASN A 850 -24.75 -2.95 -33.15
CA ASN A 850 -25.16 -4.29 -33.57
C ASN A 850 -24.29 -4.86 -34.73
N ALA A 851 -23.48 -4.00 -35.34
CA ALA A 851 -22.52 -4.35 -36.38
C ALA A 851 -21.10 -4.61 -35.84
N VAL A 852 -20.97 -4.83 -34.53
CA VAL A 852 -19.73 -5.24 -33.86
C VAL A 852 -19.96 -6.62 -33.24
N TRP A 853 -18.98 -7.51 -33.35
CA TRP A 853 -19.01 -8.82 -32.70
C TRP A 853 -18.91 -8.69 -31.18
N PRO A 854 -19.77 -9.39 -30.40
CA PRO A 854 -19.71 -9.38 -28.95
C PRO A 854 -18.56 -10.25 -28.43
N THR A 855 -17.37 -9.68 -28.28
CA THR A 855 -16.17 -10.41 -27.86
C THR A 855 -15.92 -10.32 -26.36
N LEU A 856 -15.21 -11.31 -25.80
CA LEU A 856 -14.75 -11.27 -24.41
C LEU A 856 -13.79 -10.07 -24.18
N PRO A 857 -14.07 -9.17 -23.22
CA PRO A 857 -13.15 -8.10 -22.87
C PRO A 857 -11.95 -8.64 -22.07
N ASN A 858 -10.79 -8.00 -22.27
CA ASN A 858 -9.51 -8.35 -21.64
C ASN A 858 -9.23 -9.86 -21.73
N PRO A 859 -9.22 -10.44 -22.93
CA PRO A 859 -9.09 -11.88 -23.09
C PRO A 859 -7.68 -12.34 -22.70
N SER A 860 -7.58 -13.53 -22.12
CA SER A 860 -6.31 -14.21 -21.84
C SER A 860 -6.50 -15.68 -22.17
N SER A 861 -5.44 -16.36 -22.62
CA SER A 861 -5.50 -17.79 -22.96
C SER A 861 -5.95 -18.65 -21.77
N SER A 862 -5.69 -18.18 -20.54
CA SER A 862 -6.16 -18.80 -19.29
C SER A 862 -7.68 -18.77 -19.11
N LYS A 863 -8.39 -17.78 -19.71
CA LYS A 863 -9.85 -17.64 -19.65
C LYS A 863 -10.58 -18.62 -20.57
N TYR A 864 -9.86 -19.29 -21.48
CA TYR A 864 -10.44 -20.30 -22.37
C TYR A 864 -10.18 -21.72 -21.83
N PRO A 865 -11.20 -22.58 -21.72
CA PRO A 865 -11.03 -23.93 -21.19
C PRO A 865 -9.93 -24.72 -21.92
N PRO A 866 -8.99 -25.39 -21.22
CA PRO A 866 -7.93 -26.16 -21.85
C PRO A 866 -8.46 -27.17 -22.88
N GLY A 867 -7.82 -27.24 -24.05
CA GLY A 867 -8.21 -28.15 -25.14
C GLY A 867 -9.44 -27.73 -25.95
N SER A 868 -10.19 -26.70 -25.52
CA SER A 868 -11.34 -26.16 -26.26
C SER A 868 -10.93 -25.56 -27.61
N ARG A 869 -11.92 -25.41 -28.52
CA ARG A 869 -11.72 -24.70 -29.80
C ARG A 869 -11.24 -23.27 -29.57
N ALA A 870 -11.82 -22.56 -28.59
CA ALA A 870 -11.43 -21.21 -28.21
C ALA A 870 -9.95 -21.14 -27.79
N ARG A 871 -9.53 -22.05 -26.91
CA ARG A 871 -8.14 -22.13 -26.44
C ARG A 871 -7.15 -22.37 -27.58
N LYS A 872 -7.44 -23.34 -28.46
CA LYS A 872 -6.58 -23.64 -29.63
C LYS A 872 -6.46 -22.46 -30.60
N MET A 873 -7.52 -21.67 -30.76
CA MET A 873 -7.49 -20.46 -31.59
C MET A 873 -6.65 -19.36 -30.94
N SER A 874 -6.76 -19.19 -29.61
CA SER A 874 -5.93 -18.26 -28.82
C SER A 874 -4.45 -18.61 -28.92
N ASP A 875 -4.09 -19.87 -28.61
CA ASP A 875 -2.70 -20.34 -28.64
C ASP A 875 -2.07 -20.15 -30.03
N ARG A 876 -2.79 -20.54 -31.10
CA ARG A 876 -2.32 -20.36 -32.49
C ARG A 876 -2.15 -18.89 -32.87
N PHE A 877 -3.04 -18.01 -32.40
CA PHE A 877 -2.91 -16.58 -32.62
C PHE A 877 -1.65 -16.04 -31.94
N ASN A 878 -1.42 -16.43 -30.68
CA ASN A 878 -0.26 -16.00 -29.89
C ASN A 878 1.07 -16.55 -30.43
N GLU A 879 1.09 -17.77 -30.95
CA GLU A 879 2.24 -18.34 -31.68
C GLU A 879 2.62 -17.46 -32.89
N LYS A 880 1.63 -17.04 -33.67
CA LYS A 880 1.85 -16.16 -34.83
C LYS A 880 2.23 -14.74 -34.42
N TYR A 881 1.67 -14.23 -33.34
CA TYR A 881 1.98 -12.91 -32.81
C TYR A 881 3.42 -12.86 -32.31
N THR A 882 3.84 -13.87 -31.55
CA THR A 882 5.23 -14.07 -31.12
C THR A 882 6.17 -14.18 -32.32
N SER A 883 5.78 -14.96 -33.35
CA SER A 883 6.54 -15.05 -34.60
C SER A 883 6.65 -13.71 -35.33
N LEU A 884 5.62 -12.86 -35.27
CA LEU A 884 5.65 -11.51 -35.84
C LEU A 884 6.62 -10.62 -35.07
N LEU A 885 6.58 -10.62 -33.74
CA LEU A 885 7.49 -9.84 -32.90
C LEU A 885 8.96 -10.22 -33.14
N ILE A 886 9.26 -11.52 -33.23
CA ILE A 886 10.59 -12.01 -33.62
C ILE A 886 10.96 -11.55 -35.03
N CYS A 887 10.03 -11.61 -35.99
CA CYS A 887 10.27 -11.13 -37.35
C CYS A 887 10.58 -9.62 -37.38
N LEU A 888 9.85 -8.81 -36.61
CA LEU A 888 10.07 -7.37 -36.49
C LEU A 888 11.39 -7.07 -35.80
N HIS A 889 11.74 -7.82 -34.74
CA HIS A 889 13.06 -7.74 -34.11
C HIS A 889 14.18 -7.98 -35.14
N ASP A 890 14.12 -9.06 -35.91
CA ASP A 890 15.12 -9.35 -36.96
C ASP A 890 15.17 -8.26 -38.03
N MET A 891 14.00 -7.75 -38.42
CA MET A 891 13.85 -6.72 -39.46
C MET A 891 14.48 -5.40 -39.02
N PHE A 892 14.22 -4.97 -37.79
CA PHE A 892 14.79 -3.76 -37.19
C PHE A 892 16.27 -3.91 -36.83
N ASN A 893 16.84 -5.12 -36.88
CA ASN A 893 18.25 -5.38 -36.55
C ASN A 893 19.05 -5.94 -37.75
N GLY A 894 18.99 -5.28 -38.92
CA GLY A 894 19.87 -5.64 -40.05
C GLY A 894 19.25 -6.46 -41.17
N ASN A 895 17.97 -6.84 -41.08
CA ASN A 895 17.31 -7.63 -42.13
C ASN A 895 16.02 -6.97 -42.69
N PRO A 896 16.05 -5.72 -43.18
CA PRO A 896 14.85 -5.02 -43.65
C PRO A 896 14.14 -5.72 -44.83
N ARG A 897 14.85 -6.61 -45.56
CA ARG A 897 14.25 -7.46 -46.61
C ARG A 897 13.21 -8.47 -46.07
N ASN A 898 13.25 -8.77 -44.77
CA ASN A 898 12.27 -9.64 -44.11
C ASN A 898 10.88 -9.01 -43.98
N MET A 899 10.70 -7.74 -44.32
CA MET A 899 9.39 -7.07 -44.27
C MET A 899 8.29 -7.86 -44.99
N LYS A 900 8.58 -8.48 -46.15
CA LYS A 900 7.59 -9.31 -46.86
C LYS A 900 7.11 -10.50 -46.02
N LYS A 901 8.00 -11.10 -45.23
CA LYS A 901 7.68 -12.18 -44.28
C LYS A 901 6.85 -11.62 -43.11
N CYS A 902 7.26 -10.50 -42.51
CA CYS A 902 6.55 -9.91 -41.37
C CYS A 902 5.14 -9.44 -41.78
N PHE A 903 4.99 -8.81 -42.95
CA PHE A 903 3.69 -8.45 -43.51
C PHE A 903 2.79 -9.66 -43.77
N GLY A 904 3.38 -10.79 -44.21
CA GLY A 904 2.67 -12.06 -44.34
C GLY A 904 2.11 -12.55 -43.00
N LEU A 905 2.87 -12.40 -41.90
CA LEU A 905 2.43 -12.72 -40.55
C LEU A 905 1.33 -11.75 -40.07
N MET A 906 1.48 -10.44 -40.30
CA MET A 906 0.43 -9.43 -39.98
C MET A 906 -0.90 -9.74 -40.68
N SER A 907 -0.84 -10.11 -41.97
CA SER A 907 -2.02 -10.51 -42.75
C SER A 907 -2.64 -11.80 -42.18
N SER A 908 -1.80 -12.77 -41.80
CA SER A 908 -2.22 -14.03 -41.20
C SER A 908 -2.89 -13.84 -39.83
N LEU A 909 -2.38 -12.92 -38.99
CA LEU A 909 -2.99 -12.54 -37.73
C LEU A 909 -4.36 -11.90 -37.93
N THR A 910 -4.49 -11.02 -38.94
CA THR A 910 -5.78 -10.40 -39.27
C THR A 910 -6.84 -11.45 -39.63
N VAL A 911 -6.47 -12.44 -40.44
CA VAL A 911 -7.37 -13.54 -40.82
C VAL A 911 -7.78 -14.38 -39.61
N ASP A 912 -6.82 -14.74 -38.74
CA ASP A 912 -7.12 -15.52 -37.55
C ASP A 912 -7.97 -14.74 -36.55
N ALA A 913 -7.65 -13.48 -36.29
CA ALA A 913 -8.41 -12.60 -35.41
C ALA A 913 -9.85 -12.41 -35.88
N LYS A 914 -10.06 -12.13 -37.18
CA LYS A 914 -11.41 -12.02 -37.77
C LYS A 914 -12.21 -13.32 -37.61
N LYS A 915 -11.56 -14.48 -37.67
CA LYS A 915 -12.20 -15.77 -37.41
C LYS A 915 -12.48 -16.01 -35.93
N MET A 916 -11.59 -15.56 -35.04
CA MET A 916 -11.76 -15.65 -33.57
C MET A 916 -13.00 -14.88 -33.12
N VAL A 917 -13.13 -13.62 -33.52
CA VAL A 917 -14.27 -12.77 -33.11
C VAL A 917 -15.62 -13.23 -33.66
N GLN A 918 -15.63 -14.16 -34.62
CA GLN A 918 -16.83 -14.82 -35.17
C GLN A 918 -17.14 -16.17 -34.50
N THR A 919 -16.28 -16.63 -33.59
CA THR A 919 -16.39 -17.94 -32.96
C THR A 919 -16.84 -17.74 -31.50
N PRO A 920 -18.02 -18.25 -31.10
CA PRO A 920 -18.44 -18.27 -29.70
C PRO A 920 -17.47 -19.06 -28.83
N ILE A 921 -17.31 -18.66 -27.57
CA ILE A 921 -16.50 -19.41 -26.60
C ILE A 921 -17.16 -20.75 -26.27
N ASP A 922 -18.48 -20.75 -26.10
CA ASP A 922 -19.30 -21.95 -25.95
C ASP A 922 -19.52 -22.61 -27.32
N PRO A 923 -19.19 -23.90 -27.52
CA PRO A 923 -19.46 -24.61 -28.77
C PRO A 923 -20.91 -24.52 -29.28
N ASP A 924 -21.89 -24.40 -28.39
CA ASP A 924 -23.31 -24.31 -28.72
C ASP A 924 -23.85 -22.86 -28.73
N GLY A 925 -22.97 -21.87 -28.54
CA GLY A 925 -23.33 -20.45 -28.51
C GLY A 925 -23.66 -19.83 -29.88
N ASP A 926 -24.36 -18.69 -29.88
CA ASP A 926 -24.62 -17.89 -31.09
C ASP A 926 -23.57 -16.78 -31.23
N PRO A 927 -22.84 -16.69 -32.36
CA PRO A 927 -21.84 -15.65 -32.58
C PRO A 927 -22.37 -14.22 -32.56
N ASN A 928 -23.67 -14.00 -32.78
CA ASN A 928 -24.27 -12.67 -32.68
C ASN A 928 -24.64 -12.28 -31.25
N ILE A 929 -24.67 -13.23 -30.31
CA ILE A 929 -24.95 -13.00 -28.88
C ILE A 929 -23.65 -12.99 -28.07
N GLY A 930 -22.71 -13.89 -28.39
CA GLY A 930 -21.42 -14.01 -27.72
C GLY A 930 -21.48 -14.63 -26.32
N PRO A 931 -20.41 -14.48 -25.51
CA PRO A 931 -19.13 -13.86 -25.86
C PRO A 931 -18.33 -14.71 -26.87
N ASN A 932 -17.76 -14.04 -27.86
CA ASN A 932 -16.88 -14.63 -28.85
C ASN A 932 -15.41 -14.56 -28.41
N VAL A 933 -14.61 -15.47 -28.97
CA VAL A 933 -13.16 -15.52 -28.76
C VAL A 933 -12.53 -14.22 -29.26
N ALA A 934 -11.58 -13.69 -28.49
CA ALA A 934 -10.86 -12.47 -28.82
C ALA A 934 -9.33 -12.71 -28.81
N PRO A 935 -8.58 -12.02 -29.69
CA PRO A 935 -7.11 -12.00 -29.67
C PRO A 935 -6.56 -11.56 -28.31
N THR A 936 -5.56 -12.29 -27.78
CA THR A 936 -4.99 -11.98 -26.45
C THR A 936 -3.63 -11.30 -26.52
N PHE A 937 -2.92 -11.42 -27.64
CA PHE A 937 -1.59 -10.82 -27.86
C PHE A 937 -0.56 -11.22 -26.80
N GLU A 938 -0.70 -12.42 -26.23
CA GLU A 938 0.24 -12.94 -25.23
C GLU A 938 1.49 -13.51 -25.93
N TRP A 939 2.64 -13.43 -25.25
CA TRP A 939 3.81 -14.17 -25.70
C TRP A 939 3.56 -15.67 -25.59
N TYR A 940 3.94 -16.40 -26.64
CA TYR A 940 3.84 -17.85 -26.71
C TYR A 940 5.23 -18.42 -26.99
N PRO A 941 5.84 -19.12 -26.01
CA PRO A 941 7.20 -19.64 -26.14
C PRO A 941 7.34 -20.49 -27.42
N PRO A 942 8.37 -20.26 -28.24
CA PRO A 942 8.67 -21.15 -29.37
C PRO A 942 8.87 -22.57 -28.84
N VAL A 943 8.21 -23.55 -29.46
CA VAL A 943 8.50 -24.95 -29.17
C VAL A 943 9.87 -25.27 -29.78
N ASN A 944 10.85 -25.55 -28.94
CA ASN A 944 12.21 -25.97 -29.35
C ASN A 944 12.20 -27.22 -30.23
#